data_AF-A0A9D6FT73-F1
#
_entry.id   AF-A0A9D6FT73-F1
#
_cell.length_a   1.000
_cell.length_b   1.000
_cell.length_c   1.000
_cell.angle_alpha   90.00
_cell.angle_beta   90.00
_cell.angle_gamma   90.00
#
_symmetry.space_group_name_H-M   'P 1'
#
loop_
_entity.id
_entity.type
_entity.pdbx_description
1 polymer ?
#
loop_
_entity_poly.entity_id
_entity_poly.type
_entity_poly.pdbx_seq_one_letter_code
_entity_poly.pdbx_strand_id
1 'polypeptide(L)'
;MGVDVKGNVAFIAQETGGLLVVDVSDPKKPALAATYKPPDIVKVVSLAISGDYAYMGDHSRLQVVDISVPTQPKGLGFVPVSGLIDGLAVVGRKLYLAGGAPGIETMDISVSETPKALGGQYLPGSTLEVAAAGDLVYAASQDGGLFILAENSASSPTRSAASPQTNGVGQTVTRVSLMADPPGTPQFAQGASRHGGEIGPQVPVPGEGDAEALVLVGYRDIATLASQPQTLAATTAIGRTWTVTSNADSGPGTLRWALENGGNGDTVTFDPSAFPPRNPAVIKLLSYLPPLKQGGLTIDASNAGVIVDGSGTPPDAVGLNIISDGNVIKGLQILNFPGPGVFIGGNFAAKGNVIGGDRARGSGPLGEGNLISGNGGGVGMFGPGTTGNRAIGNYIGTDVTGTSAKGNRYNGVSINGGASGNAIGGTIPGERNVISGNGWAGVVINGEGTMGNRVVGNYIGLDTTGTRAMGHPEAGVFIASGASHNLVGGTAPGERNVVAGNGREEIGLMAGAHHNMIVGNYAGSDAAGLVNLGKSASAVTMELGVFSNVVRGNVISTDGGVSVMLSDWGTWGNEVVGNLIGVNAAGTTSLGNTGDGIHVNASFNKIGGMSPQERNIVSGKGGNGIKVGWRSITDVVVIGNYIGTDATGTKALGNAQDGIRLTEGTHHSFIGGATEAERNVISGNRGRGIDLQDIGVRYNFVAGNYIGTDASGA
;
A
#
# COMPACT_ATOMS: atom_id res chain seq x y z
N MET A 1 -19.53 7.31 3.95
CA MET A 1 -19.68 7.67 5.37
C MET A 1 -21.15 7.57 5.72
N GLY A 2 -21.52 6.68 6.65
CA GLY A 2 -22.90 6.46 7.08
C GLY A 2 -23.24 7.14 8.41
N VAL A 3 -24.54 7.32 8.66
CA VAL A 3 -25.11 7.78 9.93
C VAL A 3 -26.37 6.98 10.21
N ASP A 4 -26.59 6.60 11.46
CA ASP A 4 -27.77 5.85 11.92
C ASP A 4 -28.12 6.26 13.37
N VAL A 5 -29.33 5.95 13.83
CA VAL A 5 -29.89 6.45 15.10
C VAL A 5 -30.51 5.34 15.96
N LYS A 6 -30.32 5.44 17.28
CA LYS A 6 -30.93 4.57 18.28
C LYS A 6 -31.52 5.42 19.41
N GLY A 7 -32.83 5.64 19.36
CA GLY A 7 -33.52 6.56 20.28
C GLY A 7 -32.99 7.98 20.12
N ASN A 8 -32.62 8.63 21.24
CA ASN A 8 -32.07 10.00 21.25
C ASN A 8 -30.55 10.07 21.01
N VAL A 9 -29.94 9.02 20.44
CA VAL A 9 -28.49 8.95 20.21
C VAL A 9 -28.22 8.68 18.73
N ALA A 10 -27.39 9.54 18.13
CA ALA A 10 -26.92 9.41 16.76
C ALA A 10 -25.52 8.79 16.73
N PHE A 11 -25.29 7.92 15.75
CA PHE A 11 -24.05 7.19 15.54
C PHE A 11 -23.56 7.51 14.14
N ILE A 12 -22.33 8.03 14.03
CA ILE A 12 -21.78 8.53 12.77
C ILE A 12 -20.47 7.78 12.49
N ALA A 13 -20.39 7.16 11.31
CA ALA A 13 -19.16 6.57 10.82
C ALA A 13 -18.19 7.66 10.35
N GLN A 14 -17.15 7.88 11.13
CA GLN A 14 -16.08 8.81 10.83
C GLN A 14 -14.89 8.03 10.28
N GLU A 15 -14.55 8.23 9.00
CA GLU A 15 -13.63 7.39 8.20
C GLU A 15 -12.56 6.64 8.99
N THR A 16 -11.53 7.31 9.48
CA THR A 16 -10.46 6.70 10.30
C THR A 16 -10.66 6.93 11.81
N GLY A 17 -11.73 7.62 12.21
CA GLY A 17 -12.11 7.87 13.60
C GLY A 17 -12.90 6.73 14.25
N GLY A 18 -13.53 5.87 13.44
CA GLY A 18 -14.41 4.80 13.91
C GLY A 18 -15.85 5.30 14.04
N LEU A 19 -16.41 5.17 15.24
CA LEU A 19 -17.79 5.50 15.56
C LEU A 19 -17.84 6.73 16.48
N LEU A 20 -18.44 7.80 16.00
CA LEU A 20 -18.78 8.99 16.80
C LEU A 20 -20.19 8.80 17.36
N VAL A 21 -20.37 8.88 18.67
CA VAL A 21 -21.67 8.72 19.35
C VAL A 21 -22.09 10.04 19.95
N VAL A 22 -23.23 10.57 19.52
CA VAL A 22 -23.69 11.94 19.85
C VAL A 22 -25.07 11.85 20.50
N ASP A 23 -25.21 12.41 21.70
CA ASP A 23 -26.51 12.65 22.31
C ASP A 23 -27.20 13.80 21.55
N VAL A 24 -28.38 13.50 21.01
CA VAL A 24 -29.21 14.41 20.22
C VAL A 24 -30.58 14.65 20.87
N SER A 25 -30.70 14.40 22.18
CA SER A 25 -31.93 14.61 22.96
C SER A 25 -32.41 16.07 22.99
N ASP A 26 -31.48 17.04 22.98
CA ASP A 26 -31.74 18.41 22.51
C ASP A 26 -31.10 18.57 21.12
N PRO A 27 -31.88 18.54 20.01
CA PRO A 27 -31.33 18.65 18.66
C PRO A 27 -30.71 20.02 18.36
N LYS A 28 -30.88 21.03 19.23
CA LYS A 28 -30.20 22.33 19.12
C LYS A 28 -28.86 22.36 19.86
N LYS A 29 -28.56 21.35 20.66
CA LYS A 29 -27.32 21.22 21.45
C LYS A 29 -26.79 19.77 21.42
N PRO A 30 -26.51 19.21 20.23
CA PRO A 30 -25.92 17.88 20.13
C PRO A 30 -24.59 17.83 20.88
N ALA A 31 -24.40 16.80 21.71
CA ALA A 31 -23.24 16.66 22.58
C ALA A 31 -22.52 15.33 22.30
N LEU A 32 -21.19 15.35 22.22
CA LEU A 32 -20.40 14.14 22.07
C LEU A 32 -20.54 13.26 23.32
N ALA A 33 -21.17 12.09 23.17
CA ALA A 33 -21.45 11.16 24.26
C ALA A 33 -20.33 10.11 24.41
N ALA A 34 -19.79 9.62 23.28
CA ALA A 34 -18.61 8.75 23.25
C ALA A 34 -17.94 8.75 21.87
N THR A 35 -16.70 8.28 21.84
CA THR A 35 -16.06 7.78 20.62
C THR A 35 -15.70 6.33 20.83
N TYR A 36 -15.90 5.52 19.81
CA TYR A 36 -15.36 4.17 19.77
C TYR A 36 -14.55 3.99 18.50
N LYS A 37 -13.23 3.94 18.68
CA LYS A 37 -12.32 3.57 17.62
C LYS A 37 -11.97 2.09 17.74
N PRO A 38 -12.37 1.27 16.76
CA PRO A 38 -11.86 -0.09 16.63
C PRO A 38 -10.34 -0.20 16.68
N PRO A 39 -9.79 -1.30 17.25
CA PRO A 39 -8.35 -1.52 17.26
C PRO A 39 -7.73 -1.56 15.86
N ASP A 40 -8.42 -2.20 14.90
CA ASP A 40 -7.84 -2.57 13.60
C ASP A 40 -8.59 -2.01 12.37
N ILE A 41 -9.51 -1.05 12.51
CA ILE A 41 -10.29 -0.55 11.36
C ILE A 41 -9.48 0.42 10.49
N VAL A 42 -9.55 0.24 9.17
CA VAL A 42 -8.77 1.04 8.21
C VAL A 42 -9.55 2.28 7.79
N LYS A 43 -10.78 2.12 7.30
CA LYS A 43 -11.69 3.23 6.97
C LYS A 43 -13.15 2.77 7.04
N VAL A 44 -13.96 3.36 7.92
CA VAL A 44 -15.41 3.13 7.94
C VAL A 44 -16.05 3.84 6.76
N VAL A 45 -16.59 3.07 5.81
CA VAL A 45 -17.28 3.60 4.62
C VAL A 45 -18.80 3.60 4.81
N SER A 46 -19.34 2.60 5.50
CA SER A 46 -20.77 2.37 5.71
C SER A 46 -21.10 1.97 7.17
N LEU A 47 -22.34 2.21 7.61
CA LEU A 47 -22.83 1.95 8.96
C LEU A 47 -24.30 1.53 8.90
N ALA A 48 -24.69 0.54 9.71
CA ALA A 48 -26.10 0.23 9.99
C ALA A 48 -26.26 -0.33 11.41
N ILE A 49 -27.40 -0.06 12.06
CA ILE A 49 -27.70 -0.48 13.44
C ILE A 49 -28.82 -1.55 13.46
N SER A 50 -28.65 -2.57 14.30
CA SER A 50 -29.73 -3.49 14.68
C SER A 50 -29.77 -3.67 16.20
N GLY A 51 -30.78 -3.09 16.84
CA GLY A 51 -31.00 -3.18 18.28
C GLY A 51 -29.84 -2.59 19.09
N ASP A 52 -29.10 -3.47 19.77
CA ASP A 52 -27.96 -3.10 20.61
C ASP A 52 -26.60 -3.16 19.89
N TYR A 53 -26.58 -3.33 18.55
CA TYR A 53 -25.33 -3.48 17.80
C TYR A 53 -25.25 -2.55 16.59
N ALA A 54 -24.05 -1.99 16.37
CA ALA A 54 -23.67 -1.27 15.17
C ALA A 54 -22.76 -2.13 14.30
N TYR A 55 -23.07 -2.16 13.00
CA TYR A 55 -22.30 -2.82 11.95
C TYR A 55 -21.60 -1.78 11.10
N MET A 56 -20.27 -1.84 11.08
CA MET A 56 -19.41 -0.85 10.43
C MET A 56 -18.64 -1.52 9.30
N GLY A 57 -18.97 -1.19 8.06
CA GLY A 57 -18.28 -1.70 6.89
C GLY A 57 -16.98 -0.94 6.69
N ASP A 58 -15.85 -1.64 6.64
CA ASP A 58 -14.54 -1.05 6.41
C ASP A 58 -14.02 -1.19 4.97
N HIS A 59 -14.96 -1.40 4.05
CA HIS A 59 -14.79 -1.75 2.63
C HIS A 59 -14.38 -3.20 2.37
N SER A 60 -13.83 -3.96 3.33
CA SER A 60 -13.49 -5.38 3.12
C SER A 60 -13.74 -6.31 4.32
N ARG A 61 -14.18 -5.75 5.46
CA ARG A 61 -14.59 -6.47 6.67
C ARG A 61 -15.77 -5.75 7.28
N LEU A 62 -16.66 -6.51 7.89
CA LEU A 62 -17.76 -5.97 8.67
C LEU A 62 -17.37 -5.99 10.14
N GLN A 63 -17.24 -4.85 10.78
CA GLN A 63 -17.05 -4.82 12.22
C GLN A 63 -18.38 -4.80 12.97
N VAL A 64 -18.43 -5.55 14.08
CA VAL A 64 -19.52 -5.51 15.05
C VAL A 64 -19.09 -4.74 16.30
N VAL A 65 -19.95 -3.83 16.74
CA VAL A 65 -19.78 -3.03 17.95
C VAL A 65 -21.06 -3.13 18.80
N ASP A 66 -20.91 -3.59 20.04
CA ASP A 66 -21.93 -3.50 21.08
C ASP A 66 -22.12 -2.01 21.47
N ILE A 67 -23.35 -1.54 21.33
CA ILE A 67 -23.85 -0.20 21.68
C ILE A 67 -25.03 -0.28 22.66
N SER A 68 -25.15 -1.37 23.43
CA SER A 68 -26.13 -1.54 24.51
C SER A 68 -26.05 -0.39 25.52
N VAL A 69 -24.83 0.04 25.86
CA VAL A 69 -24.52 1.27 26.59
C VAL A 69 -23.85 2.26 25.62
N PRO A 70 -24.58 3.24 25.04
CA PRO A 70 -24.05 4.11 23.99
C PRO A 70 -22.81 4.93 24.39
N THR A 71 -22.65 5.24 25.67
CA THR A 71 -21.48 5.97 26.21
C THR A 71 -20.25 5.07 26.40
N GLN A 72 -20.37 3.75 26.21
CA GLN A 72 -19.28 2.78 26.32
C GLN A 72 -19.36 1.73 25.20
N PRO A 73 -19.27 2.12 23.90
CA PRO A 73 -19.34 1.14 22.83
C PRO A 73 -18.16 0.19 22.87
N LYS A 74 -18.39 -1.07 22.56
CA LYS A 74 -17.42 -2.15 22.73
C LYS A 74 -17.36 -3.00 21.47
N GLY A 75 -16.19 -3.03 20.81
CA GLY A 75 -15.96 -3.93 19.69
C GLY A 75 -16.07 -5.39 20.12
N LEU A 76 -16.85 -6.16 19.35
CA LEU A 76 -16.96 -7.61 19.54
C LEU A 76 -16.09 -8.38 18.54
N GLY A 77 -15.80 -7.79 17.37
CA GLY A 77 -14.83 -8.30 16.42
C GLY A 77 -15.11 -7.89 14.98
N PHE A 78 -14.30 -8.39 14.06
CA PHE A 78 -14.51 -8.27 12.61
C PHE A 78 -15.04 -9.59 12.06
N VAL A 79 -16.09 -9.51 11.26
CA VAL A 79 -16.65 -10.60 10.46
C VAL A 79 -16.09 -10.51 9.04
N PRO A 80 -15.52 -11.60 8.49
CA PRO A 80 -15.15 -11.68 7.09
C PRO A 80 -16.38 -11.59 6.18
N VAL A 81 -16.24 -10.87 5.08
CA VAL A 81 -17.25 -10.75 4.02
C VAL A 81 -16.66 -11.29 2.72
N SER A 82 -17.52 -11.67 1.78
CA SER A 82 -17.14 -12.30 0.51
C SER A 82 -16.77 -11.28 -0.59
N GLY A 83 -17.23 -10.03 -0.46
CA GLY A 83 -17.03 -8.95 -1.44
C GLY A 83 -16.49 -7.66 -0.83
N LEU A 84 -16.76 -6.53 -1.51
CA LEU A 84 -16.53 -5.21 -0.93
C LEU A 84 -17.76 -4.77 -0.12
N ILE A 85 -17.60 -3.75 0.73
CA ILE A 85 -18.71 -3.14 1.47
C ILE A 85 -18.75 -1.65 1.19
N ASP A 86 -19.49 -1.25 0.17
CA ASP A 86 -19.76 0.15 -0.14
C ASP A 86 -21.06 0.64 0.52
N GLY A 87 -22.06 -0.25 0.67
CA GLY A 87 -23.32 0.03 1.39
C GLY A 87 -23.70 -1.08 2.38
N LEU A 88 -24.47 -0.71 3.41
CA LEU A 88 -25.03 -1.61 4.42
C LEU A 88 -26.50 -1.29 4.69
N ALA A 89 -27.37 -2.32 4.73
CA ALA A 89 -28.77 -2.18 5.12
C ALA A 89 -29.23 -3.33 6.00
N VAL A 90 -29.95 -3.01 7.09
CA VAL A 90 -30.49 -4.00 8.02
C VAL A 90 -31.95 -4.28 7.69
N VAL A 91 -32.18 -5.49 7.15
CA VAL A 91 -33.49 -6.11 7.07
C VAL A 91 -33.62 -7.04 8.27
N GLY A 92 -33.77 -6.37 9.41
CA GLY A 92 -34.14 -6.97 10.69
C GLY A 92 -33.00 -7.76 11.31
N ARG A 93 -33.24 -9.04 11.54
CA ARG A 93 -32.16 -10.00 11.81
C ARG A 93 -31.34 -10.45 10.58
N LYS A 94 -31.53 -9.90 9.37
CA LYS A 94 -30.57 -10.01 8.23
C LYS A 94 -29.89 -8.67 7.95
N LEU A 95 -28.65 -8.73 7.45
CA LEU A 95 -27.86 -7.59 7.00
C LEU A 95 -27.43 -7.79 5.54
N TYR A 96 -27.57 -6.75 4.73
CA TYR A 96 -27.27 -6.77 3.30
C TYR A 96 -26.11 -5.84 3.00
N LEU A 97 -25.13 -6.36 2.27
CA LEU A 97 -23.88 -5.71 1.91
C LEU A 97 -23.91 -5.48 0.39
N ALA A 98 -23.78 -4.23 -0.04
CA ALA A 98 -23.52 -3.91 -1.44
C ALA A 98 -22.02 -3.67 -1.63
N GLY A 99 -21.41 -4.32 -2.63
CA GLY A 99 -20.02 -4.04 -3.02
C GLY A 99 -19.36 -5.17 -3.81
N GLY A 100 -18.99 -4.87 -5.06
CA GLY A 100 -18.25 -5.80 -5.94
C GLY A 100 -18.99 -7.11 -6.24
N ALA A 101 -18.32 -8.07 -6.91
CA ALA A 101 -18.91 -9.39 -7.14
C ALA A 101 -19.03 -10.16 -5.81
N PRO A 102 -20.19 -10.78 -5.51
CA PRO A 102 -21.27 -11.08 -6.45
C PRO A 102 -22.17 -9.89 -6.78
N GLY A 103 -22.45 -8.98 -5.84
CA GLY A 103 -23.20 -7.75 -6.09
C GLY A 103 -23.88 -7.30 -4.81
N ILE A 104 -24.80 -8.14 -4.33
CA ILE A 104 -25.20 -8.14 -2.92
C ILE A 104 -24.77 -9.43 -2.25
N GLU A 105 -24.15 -9.29 -1.08
CA GLU A 105 -23.97 -10.36 -0.10
C GLU A 105 -24.99 -10.20 1.02
N THR A 106 -25.59 -11.31 1.46
CA THR A 106 -26.56 -11.33 2.55
C THR A 106 -25.99 -12.05 3.76
N MET A 107 -26.19 -11.50 4.95
CA MET A 107 -25.71 -12.04 6.22
C MET A 107 -26.82 -12.26 7.24
N ASP A 108 -26.74 -13.39 7.94
CA ASP A 108 -27.50 -13.82 9.11
C ASP A 108 -27.05 -12.98 10.34
N ILE A 109 -27.91 -12.15 10.96
CA ILE A 109 -27.63 -11.36 12.18
C ILE A 109 -28.56 -11.49 13.43
N SER A 110 -29.45 -12.50 13.61
CA SER A 110 -30.07 -12.79 14.96
C SER A 110 -29.06 -13.11 16.05
N VAL A 111 -27.86 -13.60 15.71
CA VAL A 111 -26.75 -13.60 16.65
C VAL A 111 -25.95 -12.35 16.33
N SER A 112 -26.49 -11.22 16.79
CA SER A 112 -26.11 -9.88 16.33
C SER A 112 -24.64 -9.54 16.62
N GLU A 113 -24.04 -10.19 17.61
CA GLU A 113 -22.61 -10.12 17.95
C GLU A 113 -21.69 -10.77 16.89
N THR A 114 -22.20 -11.74 16.12
CA THR A 114 -21.42 -12.52 15.14
C THR A 114 -22.23 -12.80 13.86
N PRO A 115 -22.43 -11.80 12.98
CA PRO A 115 -22.95 -11.98 11.62
C PRO A 115 -22.31 -13.13 10.83
N LYS A 116 -23.08 -13.77 9.95
CA LYS A 116 -22.64 -14.92 9.15
C LYS A 116 -23.12 -14.80 7.70
N ALA A 117 -22.23 -14.95 6.72
CA ALA A 117 -22.63 -14.97 5.31
C ALA A 117 -23.63 -16.10 5.02
N LEU A 118 -24.78 -15.74 4.44
CA LEU A 118 -25.76 -16.69 3.88
C LEU A 118 -25.47 -17.02 2.41
N GLY A 119 -24.62 -16.22 1.77
CA GLY A 119 -24.33 -16.25 0.35
C GLY A 119 -24.53 -14.87 -0.29
N GLY A 120 -24.19 -14.76 -1.56
CA GLY A 120 -24.40 -13.54 -2.32
C GLY A 120 -24.92 -13.79 -3.73
N GLN A 121 -25.65 -12.82 -4.24
CA GLN A 121 -26.38 -12.87 -5.51
C GLN A 121 -25.63 -12.06 -6.56
N TYR A 122 -25.40 -12.65 -7.74
CA TYR A 122 -24.75 -11.92 -8.82
C TYR A 122 -25.63 -10.80 -9.36
N LEU A 123 -25.18 -9.55 -9.26
CA LEU A 123 -25.76 -8.39 -9.91
C LEU A 123 -24.75 -7.87 -10.94
N PRO A 124 -25.16 -7.49 -12.17
CA PRO A 124 -24.24 -6.93 -13.16
C PRO A 124 -23.59 -5.62 -12.67
N GLY A 125 -22.25 -5.58 -12.76
CA GLY A 125 -21.44 -4.44 -12.31
C GLY A 125 -21.27 -4.33 -10.80
N SER A 126 -20.53 -3.33 -10.34
CA SER A 126 -20.37 -3.09 -8.90
C SER A 126 -21.65 -2.50 -8.30
N THR A 127 -22.22 -3.15 -7.29
CA THR A 127 -23.30 -2.56 -6.50
C THR A 127 -22.72 -1.61 -5.46
N LEU A 128 -23.13 -0.34 -5.48
CA LEU A 128 -22.50 0.75 -4.72
C LEU A 128 -23.24 1.14 -3.44
N GLU A 129 -24.57 0.95 -3.39
CA GLU A 129 -25.38 1.31 -2.22
C GLU A 129 -26.59 0.37 -2.07
N VAL A 130 -27.06 0.22 -0.84
CA VAL A 130 -28.22 -0.60 -0.45
C VAL A 130 -29.04 0.05 0.67
N ALA A 131 -30.37 -0.07 0.67
CA ALA A 131 -31.26 0.57 1.68
C ALA A 131 -32.53 -0.25 2.05
N ALA A 132 -33.17 0.08 3.20
CA ALA A 132 -34.32 -0.64 3.81
C ALA A 132 -35.21 0.12 4.89
N ALA A 133 -36.51 0.47 4.64
CA ALA A 133 -37.71 0.36 5.55
C ALA A 133 -39.10 0.02 4.82
N GLY A 134 -39.66 -1.22 4.81
CA GLY A 134 -40.79 -1.67 3.91
C GLY A 134 -40.72 -3.06 3.19
N ASP A 135 -40.73 -4.20 3.90
CA ASP A 135 -40.59 -5.65 3.51
C ASP A 135 -39.52 -6.15 2.48
N LEU A 136 -38.50 -5.37 2.11
CA LEU A 136 -37.71 -5.54 0.86
C LEU A 136 -36.24 -5.07 1.00
N VAL A 137 -35.40 -5.20 -0.05
CA VAL A 137 -34.04 -4.60 -0.12
C VAL A 137 -33.78 -4.02 -1.51
N TYR A 138 -33.07 -2.88 -1.58
CA TYR A 138 -32.89 -2.11 -2.81
C TYR A 138 -31.42 -1.85 -3.08
N ALA A 139 -30.95 -2.26 -4.27
CA ALA A 139 -29.53 -2.32 -4.60
C ALA A 139 -29.21 -1.51 -5.86
N ALA A 140 -28.30 -0.55 -5.78
CA ALA A 140 -27.87 0.28 -6.91
C ALA A 140 -26.58 -0.24 -7.54
N SER A 141 -26.62 -0.73 -8.78
CA SER A 141 -25.47 -1.32 -9.48
C SER A 141 -25.03 -0.59 -10.75
N GLN A 142 -23.72 -0.42 -10.89
CA GLN A 142 -23.09 0.40 -11.95
C GLN A 142 -23.50 0.00 -13.38
N ASP A 143 -23.52 -1.31 -13.64
CA ASP A 143 -23.81 -1.87 -14.98
C ASP A 143 -25.18 -2.59 -15.03
N GLY A 144 -25.95 -2.54 -13.93
CA GLY A 144 -27.17 -3.34 -13.73
C GLY A 144 -28.44 -2.55 -13.38
N GLY A 145 -28.32 -1.26 -13.03
CA GLY A 145 -29.45 -0.43 -12.57
C GLY A 145 -29.85 -0.73 -11.12
N LEU A 146 -31.13 -0.50 -10.77
CA LEU A 146 -31.66 -0.85 -9.45
C LEU A 146 -32.29 -2.25 -9.42
N PHE A 147 -31.94 -3.04 -8.40
CA PHE A 147 -32.59 -4.31 -8.08
C PHE A 147 -33.49 -4.20 -6.85
N ILE A 148 -34.64 -4.88 -6.90
CA ILE A 148 -35.58 -5.03 -5.78
C ILE A 148 -35.57 -6.49 -5.35
N LEU A 149 -35.14 -6.75 -4.12
CA LEU A 149 -35.02 -8.08 -3.53
C LEU A 149 -36.10 -8.29 -2.46
N ALA A 150 -36.65 -9.50 -2.40
CA ALA A 150 -37.69 -9.90 -1.45
C ALA A 150 -37.35 -11.25 -0.81
N GLU A 151 -37.85 -11.47 0.41
CA GLU A 151 -37.68 -12.70 1.18
C GLU A 151 -38.47 -13.88 0.56
N ASN A 152 -37.84 -15.05 0.45
CA ASN A 152 -38.49 -16.35 0.26
C ASN A 152 -37.78 -17.39 1.14
N SER A 153 -38.51 -18.38 1.66
CA SER A 153 -38.06 -19.28 2.73
C SER A 153 -37.05 -20.38 2.31
N ALA A 154 -36.20 -20.10 1.32
CA ALA A 154 -35.11 -20.96 0.86
C ALA A 154 -33.88 -20.13 0.44
N SER A 155 -33.05 -19.76 1.43
CA SER A 155 -31.65 -19.29 1.42
C SER A 155 -31.04 -18.54 0.21
N SER A 156 -31.79 -17.82 -0.62
CA SER A 156 -31.27 -16.78 -1.52
C SER A 156 -32.36 -15.76 -1.84
N PRO A 157 -32.08 -14.44 -1.75
CA PRO A 157 -33.04 -13.43 -2.20
C PRO A 157 -33.30 -13.62 -3.70
N THR A 158 -34.56 -13.87 -4.05
CA THR A 158 -34.97 -13.91 -5.45
C THR A 158 -35.27 -12.50 -5.92
N ARG A 159 -34.76 -12.11 -7.10
CA ARG A 159 -35.13 -10.85 -7.77
C ARG A 159 -36.66 -10.77 -7.84
N SER A 160 -37.25 -9.76 -7.20
CA SER A 160 -38.70 -9.58 -7.20
C SER A 160 -39.21 -9.41 -8.64
N ALA A 161 -40.39 -9.95 -8.95
CA ALA A 161 -41.03 -9.80 -10.25
C ALA A 161 -41.34 -8.32 -10.61
N ALA A 162 -41.27 -7.41 -9.63
CA ALA A 162 -41.36 -5.96 -9.80
C ALA A 162 -40.01 -5.28 -10.14
N SER A 163 -38.89 -6.01 -10.23
CA SER A 163 -37.60 -5.43 -10.65
C SER A 163 -37.61 -5.09 -12.15
N PRO A 164 -37.33 -3.85 -12.56
CA PRO A 164 -37.33 -3.47 -13.97
C PRO A 164 -36.25 -4.24 -14.75
N GLN A 165 -36.64 -4.88 -15.86
CA GLN A 165 -35.70 -5.51 -16.80
C GLN A 165 -35.06 -4.44 -17.69
N THR A 166 -33.76 -4.21 -17.52
CA THR A 166 -32.97 -3.31 -18.37
C THR A 166 -32.17 -4.14 -19.38
N ASN A 167 -32.65 -4.15 -20.62
CA ASN A 167 -31.94 -4.74 -21.76
C ASN A 167 -30.68 -3.90 -21.99
N GLY A 168 -29.49 -4.50 -21.94
CA GLY A 168 -28.24 -3.75 -21.70
C GLY A 168 -27.95 -2.58 -22.64
N VAL A 169 -28.26 -1.36 -22.19
CA VAL A 169 -27.62 -0.07 -22.51
C VAL A 169 -27.85 0.91 -21.34
N GLY A 170 -26.77 1.37 -20.69
CA GLY A 170 -26.66 2.75 -20.21
C GLY A 170 -27.60 3.31 -19.12
N GLN A 171 -27.85 2.61 -18.01
CA GLN A 171 -28.36 3.26 -16.78
C GLN A 171 -27.59 2.82 -15.53
N THR A 172 -26.68 3.68 -15.07
CA THR A 172 -25.90 3.52 -13.84
C THR A 172 -26.65 4.16 -12.67
N VAL A 173 -27.27 3.35 -11.82
CA VAL A 173 -27.80 3.84 -10.54
C VAL A 173 -26.66 3.79 -9.53
N THR A 174 -26.29 4.92 -8.96
CA THR A 174 -25.13 5.03 -8.05
C THR A 174 -25.49 5.21 -6.59
N ARG A 175 -26.76 5.52 -6.27
CA ARG A 175 -27.23 5.73 -4.88
C ARG A 175 -28.68 5.32 -4.63
N VAL A 176 -28.95 4.95 -3.37
CA VAL A 176 -30.26 4.66 -2.77
C VAL A 176 -30.32 5.29 -1.38
N SER A 177 -30.99 6.44 -1.25
CA SER A 177 -31.29 7.03 0.08
C SER A 177 -32.65 6.59 0.60
N LEU A 178 -32.85 6.73 1.92
CA LEU A 178 -34.15 6.53 2.56
C LEU A 178 -34.50 7.65 3.53
N MET A 179 -35.78 8.03 3.55
CA MET A 179 -36.33 9.02 4.47
C MET A 179 -37.31 8.34 5.42
N ALA A 180 -37.10 8.53 6.72
CA ALA A 180 -38.16 8.53 7.72
C ALA A 180 -38.64 10.00 7.87
N ASP A 181 -39.90 10.33 8.15
CA ASP A 181 -41.11 9.53 8.40
C ASP A 181 -42.31 10.45 8.03
N PRO A 182 -43.43 9.98 7.44
CA PRO A 182 -44.61 9.75 8.28
C PRO A 182 -45.53 8.61 7.79
N PRO A 183 -46.53 8.17 8.60
CA PRO A 183 -47.49 7.15 8.19
C PRO A 183 -48.42 7.67 7.08
N GLY A 184 -48.10 7.35 5.82
CA GLY A 184 -48.88 7.78 4.65
C GLY A 184 -48.48 7.06 3.36
N THR A 185 -49.45 6.92 2.45
CA THR A 185 -49.31 6.21 1.17
C THR A 185 -48.31 6.88 0.20
N PRO A 186 -47.60 6.10 -0.64
CA PRO A 186 -46.49 6.60 -1.47
C PRO A 186 -46.94 7.50 -2.64
N GLN A 187 -46.04 8.42 -3.04
CA GLN A 187 -46.09 9.12 -4.34
C GLN A 187 -44.72 9.08 -5.02
N PHE A 188 -44.72 8.85 -6.34
CA PHE A 188 -43.52 8.97 -7.17
C PHE A 188 -43.28 10.45 -7.52
N ALA A 189 -42.07 10.96 -7.28
CA ALA A 189 -41.65 12.28 -7.74
C ALA A 189 -40.62 12.14 -8.89
N GLN A 190 -40.97 12.65 -10.07
CA GLN A 190 -40.03 12.81 -11.18
C GLN A 190 -39.32 14.17 -11.10
N GLY A 191 -38.00 14.16 -11.33
CA GLY A 191 -37.24 15.31 -11.82
C GLY A 191 -36.70 16.31 -10.79
N ALA A 192 -35.37 16.41 -10.71
CA ALA A 192 -34.59 17.65 -10.85
C ALA A 192 -33.09 17.39 -10.60
N SER A 193 -32.22 17.78 -11.53
CA SER A 193 -30.79 17.96 -11.28
C SER A 193 -30.45 19.45 -11.13
N ARG A 194 -29.26 19.73 -10.55
CA ARG A 194 -28.56 21.04 -10.54
C ARG A 194 -29.22 22.17 -9.73
N HIS A 195 -28.51 23.19 -9.24
CA HIS A 195 -27.06 23.48 -9.15
C HIS A 195 -26.84 24.39 -7.92
N GLY A 196 -25.61 24.64 -7.47
CA GLY A 196 -25.43 25.53 -6.30
C GLY A 196 -24.01 25.92 -5.87
N GLY A 197 -22.97 25.72 -6.68
CA GLY A 197 -21.83 26.64 -6.61
C GLY A 197 -22.28 27.95 -7.26
N GLU A 198 -22.09 29.09 -6.60
CA GLU A 198 -22.51 30.39 -7.14
C GLU A 198 -21.82 30.67 -8.47
N ILE A 199 -22.59 30.87 -9.54
CA ILE A 199 -22.11 31.47 -10.79
C ILE A 199 -23.21 32.24 -11.51
N GLY A 200 -22.84 33.42 -11.99
CA GLY A 200 -23.47 34.09 -13.12
C GLY A 200 -22.53 35.16 -13.68
N PRO A 201 -22.60 35.50 -14.98
CA PRO A 201 -23.45 34.94 -16.04
C PRO A 201 -22.64 34.15 -17.11
N GLN A 202 -23.13 32.96 -17.56
CA GLN A 202 -23.73 32.67 -18.90
C GLN A 202 -22.74 32.69 -20.11
N VAL A 203 -22.81 31.86 -21.17
CA VAL A 203 -23.45 30.56 -21.61
C VAL A 203 -22.97 30.33 -23.09
N PRO A 204 -23.07 29.18 -23.83
CA PRO A 204 -23.88 27.95 -23.70
C PRO A 204 -23.04 26.63 -23.61
N VAL A 205 -23.47 25.57 -24.32
CA VAL A 205 -23.05 24.14 -24.35
C VAL A 205 -23.09 23.65 -25.84
N PRO A 206 -22.68 22.41 -26.25
CA PRO A 206 -23.35 21.12 -25.93
C PRO A 206 -22.38 19.93 -25.66
N GLY A 207 -22.81 18.82 -25.05
CA GLY A 207 -24.16 18.42 -24.59
C GLY A 207 -24.13 17.31 -23.51
N GLU A 208 -25.30 16.87 -23.06
CA GLU A 208 -25.51 16.16 -21.77
C GLU A 208 -26.03 14.72 -21.90
N GLY A 209 -25.92 13.99 -20.78
CA GLY A 209 -26.69 12.80 -20.43
C GLY A 209 -26.62 12.57 -18.92
N ASP A 210 -27.48 13.24 -18.15
CA ASP A 210 -27.51 13.19 -16.67
C ASP A 210 -28.00 11.81 -16.14
N ALA A 211 -27.65 11.47 -14.89
CA ALA A 211 -27.87 10.16 -14.26
C ALA A 211 -29.13 10.05 -13.39
N GLU A 212 -29.60 8.82 -13.10
CA GLU A 212 -30.75 8.54 -12.24
C GLU A 212 -30.35 7.80 -10.94
N ALA A 213 -30.80 8.33 -9.79
CA ALA A 213 -30.74 7.67 -8.48
C ALA A 213 -32.15 7.22 -8.07
N LEU A 214 -32.30 6.02 -7.51
CA LEU A 214 -33.62 5.43 -7.25
C LEU A 214 -33.76 5.08 -5.75
N VAL A 215 -34.67 5.76 -5.09
CA VAL A 215 -34.95 5.73 -3.63
C VAL A 215 -36.03 4.71 -3.31
N LEU A 216 -35.79 3.70 -2.45
CA LEU A 216 -36.81 2.70 -2.08
C LEU A 216 -36.64 2.05 -0.68
N VAL A 217 -37.77 1.50 -0.19
CA VAL A 217 -38.19 1.34 1.23
C VAL A 217 -38.45 -0.16 1.56
N GLY A 218 -37.61 -0.80 2.43
CA GLY A 218 -37.52 -2.26 2.80
C GLY A 218 -37.42 -2.79 4.32
N TYR A 219 -38.19 -3.79 4.80
CA TYR A 219 -38.28 -4.29 6.23
C TYR A 219 -37.70 -5.72 6.35
N ARG A 220 -38.01 -6.46 7.43
CA ARG A 220 -37.08 -7.07 8.39
C ARG A 220 -37.28 -8.59 8.60
N ASP A 221 -36.25 -9.45 8.41
CA ASP A 221 -35.67 -10.38 9.43
C ASP A 221 -34.80 -11.57 8.92
N ILE A 222 -33.87 -12.07 9.78
CA ILE A 222 -33.43 -13.48 10.06
C ILE A 222 -31.90 -13.70 10.24
N ALA A 223 -31.51 -14.20 11.42
CA ALA A 223 -30.61 -15.35 11.50
C ALA A 223 -31.24 -16.56 12.18
N THR A 224 -30.64 -17.70 11.89
CA THR A 224 -29.84 -18.46 12.85
C THR A 224 -29.37 -19.69 12.09
N LEU A 225 -28.07 -19.81 11.81
CA LEU A 225 -27.25 -21.01 12.10
C LEU A 225 -25.88 -20.97 11.38
N ALA A 226 -24.81 -21.12 12.16
CA ALA A 226 -23.65 -21.91 11.70
C ALA A 226 -22.93 -22.48 12.93
N SER A 227 -22.98 -23.81 13.08
CA SER A 227 -22.04 -24.60 13.89
C SER A 227 -22.28 -26.11 13.71
N GLN A 228 -21.97 -26.64 12.52
CA GLN A 228 -21.49 -28.02 12.31
C GLN A 228 -21.00 -28.17 10.85
N PRO A 229 -20.03 -29.07 10.56
CA PRO A 229 -19.38 -29.12 9.26
C PRO A 229 -20.31 -29.76 8.22
N GLN A 230 -20.89 -28.94 7.34
CA GLN A 230 -21.61 -29.41 6.16
C GLN A 230 -20.62 -29.52 4.99
N THR A 231 -20.20 -30.75 4.70
CA THR A 231 -19.49 -31.09 3.47
C THR A 231 -20.44 -30.96 2.28
N LEU A 232 -20.56 -29.76 1.70
CA LEU A 232 -21.00 -29.65 0.31
C LEU A 232 -19.79 -29.85 -0.61
N ALA A 233 -19.80 -30.97 -1.32
CA ALA A 233 -18.84 -31.28 -2.36
C ALA A 233 -19.06 -30.36 -3.57
N ALA A 234 -18.48 -29.16 -3.51
CA ALA A 234 -17.92 -28.61 -4.73
C ALA A 234 -16.84 -29.60 -5.20
N THR A 235 -17.03 -30.22 -6.36
CA THR A 235 -15.99 -31.01 -7.00
C THR A 235 -14.91 -30.07 -7.54
N THR A 236 -14.09 -29.53 -6.63
CA THR A 236 -12.76 -29.05 -6.98
C THR A 236 -12.05 -30.26 -7.59
N ALA A 237 -11.76 -30.20 -8.89
CA ALA A 237 -10.80 -31.13 -9.46
C ALA A 237 -9.49 -30.91 -8.68
N ILE A 238 -9.03 -31.94 -7.96
CA ILE A 238 -7.71 -31.90 -7.33
C ILE A 238 -6.73 -31.75 -8.48
N GLY A 239 -6.01 -30.63 -8.48
CA GLY A 239 -4.97 -30.36 -9.48
C GLY A 239 -3.97 -31.51 -9.52
N ARG A 240 -3.64 -31.97 -10.72
CA ARG A 240 -2.75 -33.10 -10.94
C ARG A 240 -1.34 -32.71 -10.52
N THR A 241 -0.62 -33.66 -9.93
CA THR A 241 0.82 -33.51 -9.72
C THR A 241 1.57 -34.01 -10.95
N TRP A 242 2.31 -33.13 -11.61
CA TRP A 242 3.25 -33.45 -12.68
C TRP A 242 4.64 -33.50 -12.09
N THR A 243 5.34 -34.64 -12.18
CA THR A 243 6.74 -34.73 -11.73
C THR A 243 7.68 -34.63 -12.92
N VAL A 244 8.54 -33.63 -12.91
CA VAL A 244 9.61 -33.42 -13.89
C VAL A 244 10.77 -34.35 -13.53
N THR A 245 11.07 -35.30 -14.42
CA THR A 245 12.09 -36.34 -14.26
C THR A 245 13.27 -36.17 -15.22
N SER A 246 13.23 -35.16 -16.09
CA SER A 246 14.25 -34.88 -17.10
C SER A 246 14.62 -33.40 -17.15
N ASN A 247 15.91 -33.11 -17.28
CA ASN A 247 16.44 -31.76 -17.46
C ASN A 247 16.63 -31.36 -18.93
N ALA A 248 16.08 -32.13 -19.88
CA ALA A 248 16.02 -31.74 -21.28
C ALA A 248 15.06 -30.54 -21.51
N ASP A 249 15.26 -29.80 -22.60
CA ASP A 249 14.40 -28.65 -22.98
C ASP A 249 12.96 -29.09 -23.31
N SER A 250 12.78 -30.26 -23.92
CA SER A 250 11.49 -30.73 -24.43
C SER A 250 11.33 -32.25 -24.43
N GLY A 251 10.09 -32.71 -24.62
CA GLY A 251 9.70 -34.13 -24.59
C GLY A 251 9.13 -34.57 -23.24
N PRO A 252 8.57 -35.79 -23.15
CA PRO A 252 7.93 -36.29 -21.93
C PRO A 252 8.82 -36.22 -20.69
N GLY A 253 8.24 -35.86 -19.54
CA GLY A 253 8.95 -35.73 -18.27
C GLY A 253 9.79 -34.45 -18.10
N THR A 254 9.76 -33.51 -19.05
CA THR A 254 10.41 -32.19 -18.92
C THR A 254 9.49 -31.14 -18.32
N LEU A 255 10.07 -30.03 -17.82
CA LEU A 255 9.31 -28.87 -17.34
C LEU A 255 8.39 -28.32 -18.44
N ARG A 256 8.90 -28.18 -19.67
CA ARG A 256 8.12 -27.73 -20.83
C ARG A 256 6.87 -28.59 -21.04
N TRP A 257 7.05 -29.91 -21.05
CA TRP A 257 5.93 -30.84 -21.25
C TRP A 257 4.89 -30.76 -20.13
N ALA A 258 5.31 -30.57 -18.88
CA ALA A 258 4.39 -30.33 -17.77
C ALA A 258 3.60 -29.01 -17.93
N LEU A 259 4.24 -27.93 -18.43
CA LEU A 259 3.57 -26.65 -18.69
C LEU A 259 2.62 -26.69 -19.91
N GLU A 260 2.94 -27.48 -20.93
CA GLU A 260 2.11 -27.67 -22.14
C GLU A 260 0.85 -28.50 -21.89
N ASN A 261 0.89 -29.42 -20.91
CA ASN A 261 -0.19 -30.38 -20.64
C ASN A 261 -0.91 -30.15 -19.30
N GLY A 262 -0.39 -29.26 -18.44
CA GLY A 262 -0.97 -28.93 -17.13
C GLY A 262 -2.24 -28.09 -17.22
N GLY A 263 -3.21 -28.40 -16.35
CA GLY A 263 -4.47 -27.69 -16.21
C GLY A 263 -4.49 -26.68 -15.05
N ASN A 264 -5.66 -26.07 -14.83
CA ASN A 264 -5.88 -25.15 -13.71
C ASN A 264 -5.71 -25.86 -12.36
N GLY A 265 -5.00 -25.25 -11.43
CA GLY A 265 -4.73 -25.80 -10.09
C GLY A 265 -3.67 -26.91 -10.02
N ASP A 266 -3.13 -27.36 -11.16
CA ASP A 266 -2.11 -28.41 -11.20
C ASP A 266 -0.82 -28.00 -10.46
N THR A 267 -0.05 -28.98 -9.99
CA THR A 267 1.24 -28.76 -9.31
C THR A 267 2.36 -29.46 -10.06
N VAL A 268 3.37 -28.72 -10.49
CA VAL A 268 4.61 -29.22 -11.11
C VAL A 268 5.67 -29.35 -10.02
N THR A 269 6.11 -30.59 -9.76
CA THR A 269 7.21 -30.94 -8.84
C THR A 269 8.40 -31.49 -9.63
N PHE A 270 9.55 -31.65 -8.98
CA PHE A 270 10.78 -32.15 -9.59
C PHE A 270 11.28 -33.38 -8.84
N ASP A 271 11.68 -34.42 -9.58
CA ASP A 271 12.25 -35.65 -9.01
C ASP A 271 13.62 -35.36 -8.39
N PRO A 272 13.83 -35.56 -7.06
CA PRO A 272 15.12 -35.30 -6.42
C PRO A 272 16.28 -36.19 -6.92
N SER A 273 16.01 -37.27 -7.65
CA SER A 273 17.05 -38.07 -8.32
C SER A 273 17.57 -37.40 -9.60
N ALA A 274 16.70 -36.72 -10.35
CA ALA A 274 17.04 -35.93 -11.53
C ALA A 274 17.49 -34.51 -11.19
N PHE A 275 17.00 -33.94 -10.08
CA PHE A 275 17.29 -32.59 -9.59
C PHE A 275 17.78 -32.61 -8.12
N PRO A 276 18.98 -33.15 -7.82
CA PRO A 276 19.45 -33.30 -6.45
C PRO A 276 19.49 -31.98 -5.67
N PRO A 277 18.89 -31.88 -4.47
CA PRO A 277 18.79 -30.62 -3.72
C PRO A 277 20.14 -29.95 -3.40
N ARG A 278 21.21 -30.73 -3.28
CA ARG A 278 22.57 -30.26 -2.98
C ARG A 278 23.51 -30.24 -4.19
N ASN A 279 23.03 -30.68 -5.36
CA ASN A 279 23.79 -30.66 -6.62
C ASN A 279 22.83 -30.33 -7.77
N PRO A 280 22.46 -29.05 -7.95
CA PRO A 280 21.38 -28.67 -8.85
C PRO A 280 21.62 -29.04 -10.31
N ALA A 281 20.59 -29.57 -10.97
CA ALA A 281 20.61 -29.88 -12.39
C ALA A 281 20.09 -28.71 -13.24
N VAL A 282 20.70 -28.52 -14.41
CA VAL A 282 20.38 -27.43 -15.34
C VAL A 282 19.43 -27.92 -16.42
N ILE A 283 18.27 -27.28 -16.52
CA ILE A 283 17.39 -27.27 -17.69
C ILE A 283 17.88 -26.17 -18.62
N LYS A 284 18.57 -26.54 -19.70
CA LYS A 284 19.06 -25.60 -20.71
C LYS A 284 17.97 -25.39 -21.76
N LEU A 285 17.42 -24.19 -21.83
CA LEU A 285 16.38 -23.86 -22.81
C LEU A 285 16.99 -23.40 -24.13
N LEU A 286 16.42 -23.86 -25.24
CA LEU A 286 16.76 -23.45 -26.61
C LEU A 286 15.61 -22.64 -27.27
N SER A 287 14.46 -22.55 -26.60
CA SER A 287 13.26 -21.85 -27.05
C SER A 287 12.43 -21.35 -25.86
N TYR A 288 11.53 -20.38 -26.08
CA TYR A 288 10.63 -19.85 -25.05
C TYR A 288 9.89 -20.98 -24.30
N LEU A 289 9.77 -20.90 -22.97
CA LEU A 289 8.81 -21.74 -22.26
C LEU A 289 7.37 -21.31 -22.62
N PRO A 290 6.39 -22.24 -22.55
CA PRO A 290 4.98 -21.89 -22.70
C PRO A 290 4.56 -20.84 -21.65
N PRO A 291 3.77 -19.82 -22.01
CA PRO A 291 3.21 -18.89 -21.03
C PRO A 291 2.18 -19.59 -20.14
N LEU A 292 2.17 -19.26 -18.85
CA LEU A 292 1.23 -19.79 -17.87
C LEU A 292 -0.16 -19.17 -18.14
N LYS A 293 -0.99 -19.94 -18.84
CA LYS A 293 -2.38 -19.60 -19.20
C LYS A 293 -3.39 -20.26 -18.26
N GLN A 294 -3.04 -21.40 -17.72
CA GLN A 294 -3.78 -22.10 -16.67
C GLN A 294 -3.64 -21.34 -15.34
N GLY A 295 -4.76 -21.06 -14.69
CA GLY A 295 -4.79 -20.36 -13.39
C GLY A 295 -4.57 -21.32 -12.21
N GLY A 296 -3.96 -20.84 -11.14
CA GLY A 296 -3.70 -21.63 -9.93
C GLY A 296 -2.57 -22.65 -10.06
N LEU A 297 -1.75 -22.60 -11.12
CA LEU A 297 -0.64 -23.53 -11.31
C LEU A 297 0.44 -23.29 -10.24
N THR A 298 0.86 -24.34 -9.55
CA THR A 298 2.02 -24.29 -8.65
C THR A 298 3.24 -24.94 -9.32
N ILE A 299 4.37 -24.25 -9.42
CA ILE A 299 5.67 -24.84 -9.74
C ILE A 299 6.49 -24.87 -8.45
N ASP A 300 6.72 -26.08 -7.92
CA ASP A 300 7.36 -26.33 -6.63
C ASP A 300 8.69 -27.08 -6.79
N ALA A 301 9.78 -26.32 -6.77
CA ALA A 301 11.15 -26.81 -6.68
C ALA A 301 11.73 -26.70 -5.25
N SER A 302 10.91 -26.42 -4.22
CA SER A 302 11.40 -26.16 -2.85
C SER A 302 12.18 -27.31 -2.22
N ASN A 303 11.99 -28.53 -2.73
CA ASN A 303 12.68 -29.75 -2.31
C ASN A 303 13.61 -30.33 -3.39
N ALA A 304 14.03 -29.52 -4.36
CA ALA A 304 14.86 -29.93 -5.49
C ALA A 304 15.97 -28.91 -5.81
N GLY A 305 16.98 -29.34 -6.55
CA GLY A 305 18.02 -28.48 -7.08
C GLY A 305 17.75 -28.20 -8.55
N VAL A 306 16.97 -27.16 -8.87
CA VAL A 306 16.57 -26.84 -10.24
C VAL A 306 17.20 -25.52 -10.69
N ILE A 307 17.90 -25.54 -11.83
CA ILE A 307 18.33 -24.36 -12.57
C ILE A 307 17.62 -24.34 -13.92
N VAL A 308 16.96 -23.24 -14.25
CA VAL A 308 16.40 -22.96 -15.57
C VAL A 308 17.30 -21.90 -16.22
N ASP A 309 18.08 -22.29 -17.23
CA ASP A 309 19.07 -21.44 -17.88
C ASP A 309 18.60 -21.00 -19.28
N GLY A 310 18.30 -19.70 -19.39
CA GLY A 310 17.81 -19.04 -20.59
C GLY A 310 18.89 -18.65 -21.60
N SER A 311 20.18 -18.84 -21.32
CA SER A 311 21.25 -18.32 -22.21
C SER A 311 21.38 -19.03 -23.58
N GLY A 312 20.51 -20.00 -23.89
CA GLY A 312 20.35 -20.59 -25.23
C GLY A 312 19.09 -20.12 -25.98
N THR A 313 18.30 -19.20 -25.41
CA THR A 313 16.99 -18.77 -25.95
C THR A 313 17.07 -17.52 -26.85
N PRO A 314 16.01 -17.19 -27.61
CA PRO A 314 15.96 -16.00 -28.47
C PRO A 314 16.15 -14.66 -27.72
N PRO A 315 16.57 -13.57 -28.41
CA PRO A 315 17.03 -12.32 -27.79
C PRO A 315 16.03 -11.54 -26.91
N ASP A 316 14.75 -11.89 -26.97
CA ASP A 316 13.62 -11.29 -26.25
C ASP A 316 12.94 -12.28 -25.26
N ALA A 317 13.50 -13.48 -25.10
CA ALA A 317 12.91 -14.53 -24.29
C ALA A 317 12.86 -14.18 -22.78
N VAL A 318 11.65 -14.29 -22.24
CA VAL A 318 11.33 -14.25 -20.81
C VAL A 318 11.51 -15.65 -20.20
N GLY A 319 11.90 -15.74 -18.93
CA GLY A 319 11.99 -17.02 -18.22
C GLY A 319 10.64 -17.67 -17.97
N LEU A 320 9.79 -17.03 -17.17
CA LEU A 320 8.39 -17.42 -16.96
C LEU A 320 7.47 -16.24 -17.27
N ASN A 321 6.56 -16.44 -18.23
CA ASN A 321 5.56 -15.45 -18.62
C ASN A 321 4.19 -15.84 -18.06
N ILE A 322 3.64 -15.04 -17.16
CA ILE A 322 2.42 -15.33 -16.40
C ILE A 322 1.31 -14.37 -16.84
N ILE A 323 0.28 -14.92 -17.47
CA ILE A 323 -0.86 -14.18 -18.04
C ILE A 323 -2.21 -14.69 -17.50
N SER A 324 -2.17 -15.27 -16.30
CA SER A 324 -3.30 -15.88 -15.60
C SER A 324 -3.18 -15.65 -14.09
N ASP A 325 -4.21 -16.06 -13.34
CA ASP A 325 -4.36 -15.72 -11.92
C ASP A 325 -3.90 -16.85 -10.98
N GLY A 326 -3.44 -16.48 -9.79
CA GLY A 326 -3.26 -17.39 -8.64
C GLY A 326 -2.10 -18.39 -8.74
N ASN A 327 -1.18 -18.23 -9.68
CA ASN A 327 -0.03 -19.13 -9.86
C ASN A 327 1.01 -18.94 -8.75
N VAL A 328 1.70 -20.02 -8.37
CA VAL A 328 2.75 -20.02 -7.34
C VAL A 328 4.05 -20.59 -7.90
N ILE A 329 5.15 -19.84 -7.85
CA ILE A 329 6.45 -20.24 -8.42
C ILE A 329 7.50 -20.21 -7.32
N LYS A 330 8.03 -21.35 -6.89
CA LYS A 330 8.92 -21.42 -5.72
C LYS A 330 10.09 -22.42 -5.86
N GLY A 331 11.23 -22.10 -5.25
CA GLY A 331 12.45 -22.93 -5.23
C GLY A 331 13.31 -22.95 -6.50
N LEU A 332 12.97 -22.18 -7.55
CA LEU A 332 13.68 -22.20 -8.83
C LEU A 332 14.91 -21.27 -8.83
N GLN A 333 15.94 -21.64 -9.60
CA GLN A 333 17.00 -20.73 -10.02
C GLN A 333 16.78 -20.36 -11.50
N ILE A 334 16.30 -19.15 -11.76
CA ILE A 334 15.92 -18.64 -13.09
C ILE A 334 17.02 -17.69 -13.59
N LEU A 335 17.85 -18.17 -14.52
CA LEU A 335 19.15 -17.56 -14.83
C LEU A 335 19.33 -17.23 -16.31
N ASN A 336 20.06 -16.15 -16.57
CA ASN A 336 20.66 -15.79 -17.85
C ASN A 336 19.67 -15.63 -19.05
N PHE A 337 18.41 -15.28 -18.79
CA PHE A 337 17.44 -14.94 -19.85
C PHE A 337 17.73 -13.58 -20.49
N PRO A 338 17.59 -13.42 -21.81
CA PRO A 338 17.75 -12.11 -22.46
C PRO A 338 16.72 -11.06 -22.00
N GLY A 339 15.47 -11.47 -21.75
CA GLY A 339 14.41 -10.67 -21.14
C GLY A 339 14.33 -10.84 -19.60
N PRO A 340 13.22 -10.41 -18.98
CA PRO A 340 12.95 -10.66 -17.56
C PRO A 340 12.98 -12.15 -17.19
N GLY A 341 13.49 -12.48 -16.00
CA GLY A 341 13.43 -13.84 -15.46
C GLY A 341 11.99 -14.28 -15.18
N VAL A 342 11.17 -13.38 -14.61
CA VAL A 342 9.72 -13.59 -14.46
C VAL A 342 8.99 -12.33 -14.94
N PHE A 343 7.92 -12.51 -15.73
CA PHE A 343 7.05 -11.44 -16.19
C PHE A 343 5.59 -11.79 -15.89
N ILE A 344 4.85 -10.82 -15.35
CA ILE A 344 3.45 -10.96 -14.94
C ILE A 344 2.62 -9.86 -15.61
N GLY A 345 1.58 -10.26 -16.34
CA GLY A 345 0.62 -9.37 -16.98
C GLY A 345 1.02 -8.91 -18.38
N GLY A 346 1.15 -7.59 -18.56
CA GLY A 346 1.31 -6.93 -19.86
C GLY A 346 -0.05 -6.48 -20.41
N ASN A 347 -0.48 -7.01 -21.55
CA ASN A 347 -1.82 -6.75 -22.12
C ASN A 347 -2.93 -7.58 -21.46
N PHE A 348 -2.63 -8.26 -20.35
CA PHE A 348 -3.52 -9.16 -19.64
C PHE A 348 -3.50 -8.82 -18.15
N ALA A 349 -4.67 -8.76 -17.52
CA ALA A 349 -4.78 -8.59 -16.07
C ALA A 349 -4.47 -9.93 -15.38
N ALA A 350 -3.28 -10.06 -14.79
CA ALA A 350 -2.84 -11.26 -14.06
C ALA A 350 -2.76 -10.97 -12.56
N LYS A 351 -3.49 -11.73 -11.74
CA LYS A 351 -3.79 -11.39 -10.34
C LYS A 351 -3.37 -12.46 -9.34
N GLY A 352 -2.99 -12.04 -8.14
CA GLY A 352 -2.79 -12.94 -7.00
C GLY A 352 -1.67 -13.97 -7.17
N ASN A 353 -0.76 -13.79 -8.13
CA ASN A 353 0.36 -14.70 -8.36
C ASN A 353 1.44 -14.50 -7.29
N VAL A 354 2.10 -15.59 -6.87
CA VAL A 354 3.16 -15.58 -5.85
C VAL A 354 4.47 -16.09 -6.44
N ILE A 355 5.49 -15.24 -6.45
CA ILE A 355 6.86 -15.58 -6.83
C ILE A 355 7.67 -15.73 -5.54
N GLY A 356 7.92 -16.97 -5.17
CA GLY A 356 8.71 -17.42 -4.02
C GLY A 356 7.85 -17.85 -2.83
N GLY A 357 8.41 -17.78 -1.63
CA GLY A 357 7.77 -18.21 -0.39
C GLY A 357 8.69 -18.07 0.82
N ASP A 358 8.54 -18.94 1.81
CA ASP A 358 9.41 -18.97 2.99
C ASP A 358 10.68 -19.79 2.71
N ARG A 359 11.84 -19.11 2.62
CA ARG A 359 13.15 -19.77 2.44
C ARG A 359 13.51 -20.78 3.54
N ALA A 360 12.87 -20.75 4.70
CA ALA A 360 13.09 -21.74 5.75
C ALA A 360 12.39 -23.10 5.48
N ARG A 361 11.57 -23.19 4.42
CA ARG A 361 10.80 -24.39 4.07
C ARG A 361 11.33 -25.07 2.82
N GLY A 362 11.51 -26.38 2.92
CA GLY A 362 12.01 -27.22 1.83
C GLY A 362 13.51 -27.51 1.93
N SER A 363 13.96 -28.56 1.24
CA SER A 363 15.34 -29.05 1.27
C SER A 363 16.23 -28.58 0.13
N GLY A 364 15.69 -27.83 -0.84
CA GLY A 364 16.41 -27.24 -1.97
C GLY A 364 17.31 -26.07 -1.57
N PRO A 365 18.16 -25.56 -2.47
CA PRO A 365 19.18 -24.54 -2.15
C PRO A 365 18.64 -23.23 -1.57
N LEU A 366 17.35 -22.93 -1.77
CA LEU A 366 16.70 -21.66 -1.44
C LEU A 366 15.40 -21.86 -0.64
N GLY A 367 15.07 -23.08 -0.25
CA GLY A 367 13.72 -23.42 0.23
C GLY A 367 12.65 -23.02 -0.78
N GLU A 368 11.58 -22.34 -0.35
CA GLU A 368 10.56 -21.79 -1.26
C GLU A 368 11.00 -20.50 -1.99
N GLY A 369 12.14 -19.89 -1.67
CA GLY A 369 12.64 -18.71 -2.39
C GLY A 369 13.12 -19.06 -3.81
N ASN A 370 13.07 -18.10 -4.74
CA ASN A 370 13.71 -18.24 -6.05
C ASN A 370 15.00 -17.41 -6.13
N LEU A 371 15.91 -17.81 -7.02
CA LEU A 371 17.07 -17.02 -7.45
C LEU A 371 16.79 -16.50 -8.85
N ILE A 372 16.85 -15.18 -9.06
CA ILE A 372 16.49 -14.54 -10.33
C ILE A 372 17.61 -13.56 -10.71
N SER A 373 18.60 -14.05 -11.47
CA SER A 373 19.91 -13.40 -11.61
C SER A 373 20.55 -13.60 -12.99
N GLY A 374 21.31 -12.61 -13.46
CA GLY A 374 21.94 -12.61 -14.79
C GLY A 374 20.96 -12.41 -15.97
N ASN A 375 19.68 -12.13 -15.71
CA ASN A 375 18.67 -11.95 -16.74
C ASN A 375 18.66 -10.51 -17.28
N GLY A 376 17.84 -10.20 -18.29
CA GLY A 376 17.57 -8.83 -18.72
C GLY A 376 16.99 -7.97 -17.57
N GLY A 377 16.04 -8.52 -16.83
CA GLY A 377 15.52 -7.97 -15.57
C GLY A 377 15.11 -9.10 -14.62
N GLY A 378 14.89 -8.82 -13.34
CA GLY A 378 14.44 -9.85 -12.40
C GLY A 378 12.95 -10.18 -12.56
N VAL A 379 12.09 -9.51 -11.79
CA VAL A 379 10.63 -9.68 -11.81
C VAL A 379 9.93 -8.46 -12.39
N GLY A 380 9.12 -8.64 -13.44
CA GLY A 380 8.26 -7.59 -14.01
C GLY A 380 6.78 -7.81 -13.69
N MET A 381 6.10 -6.75 -13.25
CA MET A 381 4.65 -6.67 -13.07
C MET A 381 4.11 -5.49 -13.89
N PHE A 382 3.39 -5.75 -14.97
CA PHE A 382 3.07 -4.72 -15.97
C PHE A 382 1.57 -4.70 -16.30
N GLY A 383 1.05 -3.49 -16.58
CA GLY A 383 -0.26 -3.27 -17.19
C GLY A 383 -1.41 -3.12 -16.19
N PRO A 384 -2.52 -2.48 -16.59
CA PRO A 384 -3.70 -2.32 -15.74
C PRO A 384 -4.34 -3.66 -15.38
N GLY A 385 -4.79 -3.80 -14.14
CA GLY A 385 -5.42 -5.04 -13.66
C GLY A 385 -4.42 -6.13 -13.24
N THR A 386 -3.12 -5.94 -13.43
CA THR A 386 -2.06 -6.76 -12.80
C THR A 386 -1.97 -6.39 -11.32
N THR A 387 -2.71 -7.10 -10.46
CA THR A 387 -2.95 -6.72 -9.07
C THR A 387 -2.83 -7.85 -8.05
N GLY A 388 -2.49 -7.52 -6.81
CA GLY A 388 -2.39 -8.49 -5.71
C GLY A 388 -1.26 -9.52 -5.86
N ASN A 389 -0.35 -9.34 -6.83
CA ASN A 389 0.78 -10.25 -7.02
C ASN A 389 1.85 -10.00 -5.94
N ARG A 390 2.53 -11.07 -5.51
CA ARG A 390 3.54 -11.05 -4.45
C ARG A 390 4.87 -11.58 -4.98
N ALA A 391 5.96 -10.85 -4.77
CA ALA A 391 7.32 -11.38 -4.92
C ALA A 391 7.97 -11.45 -3.53
N ILE A 392 8.19 -12.64 -2.99
CA ILE A 392 8.61 -12.88 -1.60
C ILE A 392 9.71 -13.94 -1.50
N GLY A 393 10.65 -13.76 -0.57
CA GLY A 393 11.70 -14.73 -0.27
C GLY A 393 12.75 -14.91 -1.36
N ASN A 394 12.74 -14.09 -2.42
CA ASN A 394 13.63 -14.25 -3.56
C ASN A 394 15.01 -13.61 -3.32
N TYR A 395 16.02 -14.15 -3.99
CA TYR A 395 17.32 -13.54 -4.22
C TYR A 395 17.36 -13.04 -5.66
N ILE A 396 17.54 -11.73 -5.87
CA ILE A 396 17.37 -11.08 -7.16
C ILE A 396 18.62 -10.25 -7.49
N GLY A 397 19.38 -10.69 -8.48
CA GLY A 397 20.64 -10.07 -8.90
C GLY A 397 21.87 -10.50 -8.08
N THR A 398 21.74 -11.51 -7.22
CA THR A 398 22.86 -12.11 -6.46
C THR A 398 23.23 -13.49 -6.96
N ASP A 399 24.26 -14.09 -6.38
CA ASP A 399 24.48 -15.54 -6.41
C ASP A 399 23.46 -16.29 -5.51
N VAL A 400 23.53 -17.62 -5.50
CA VAL A 400 22.63 -18.49 -4.72
C VAL A 400 22.79 -18.33 -3.20
N THR A 401 23.95 -17.88 -2.73
CA THR A 401 24.15 -17.58 -1.29
C THR A 401 23.58 -16.22 -0.88
N GLY A 402 23.26 -15.36 -1.86
CA GLY A 402 22.86 -13.98 -1.61
C GLY A 402 23.98 -13.09 -1.05
N THR A 403 25.25 -13.48 -1.26
CA THR A 403 26.44 -12.79 -0.72
C THR A 403 27.39 -12.24 -1.79
N SER A 404 27.14 -12.52 -3.08
CA SER A 404 27.90 -11.96 -4.21
C SER A 404 26.95 -11.42 -5.26
N ALA A 405 27.33 -10.35 -5.94
CA ALA A 405 26.54 -9.80 -7.05
C ALA A 405 26.61 -10.71 -8.30
N LYS A 406 25.45 -10.96 -8.90
CA LYS A 406 25.26 -11.56 -10.23
C LYS A 406 24.05 -10.89 -10.89
N GLY A 407 24.17 -9.57 -11.06
CA GLY A 407 23.06 -8.67 -11.41
C GLY A 407 22.24 -9.10 -12.62
N ASN A 408 20.96 -8.76 -12.59
CA ASN A 408 20.19 -8.62 -13.84
C ASN A 408 20.65 -7.34 -14.57
N ARG A 409 20.53 -7.28 -15.90
CA ARG A 409 21.05 -6.18 -16.73
C ARG A 409 20.41 -4.82 -16.43
N TYR A 410 19.11 -4.82 -16.12
CA TYR A 410 18.35 -3.63 -15.75
C TYR A 410 17.93 -3.72 -14.27
N ASN A 411 16.62 -3.80 -13.99
CA ASN A 411 16.10 -3.77 -12.62
C ASN A 411 16.05 -5.15 -11.97
N GLY A 412 16.12 -5.15 -10.64
CA GLY A 412 15.72 -6.31 -9.84
C GLY A 412 14.22 -6.55 -9.94
N VAL A 413 13.41 -5.54 -9.67
CA VAL A 413 11.95 -5.59 -9.77
C VAL A 413 11.41 -4.35 -10.48
N SER A 414 10.43 -4.54 -11.37
CA SER A 414 9.76 -3.45 -12.10
C SER A 414 8.24 -3.59 -11.99
N ILE A 415 7.55 -2.57 -11.45
CA ILE A 415 6.10 -2.43 -11.41
C ILE A 415 5.70 -1.22 -12.27
N ASN A 416 4.93 -1.43 -13.34
CA ASN A 416 4.74 -0.39 -14.36
C ASN A 416 3.33 -0.37 -14.98
N GLY A 417 2.95 0.81 -15.50
CA GLY A 417 1.88 0.95 -16.48
C GLY A 417 0.49 0.61 -15.95
N GLY A 418 0.15 1.06 -14.74
CA GLY A 418 -1.15 0.84 -14.12
C GLY A 418 -1.25 -0.44 -13.27
N ALA A 419 -0.14 -1.18 -13.10
CA ALA A 419 -0.08 -2.30 -12.16
C ALA A 419 -0.21 -1.78 -10.71
N SER A 420 -1.14 -2.34 -9.94
CA SER A 420 -1.55 -1.76 -8.65
C SER A 420 -1.80 -2.80 -7.56
N GLY A 421 -1.61 -2.41 -6.29
CA GLY A 421 -1.85 -3.31 -5.15
C GLY A 421 -0.94 -4.55 -5.10
N ASN A 422 0.24 -4.52 -5.74
CA ASN A 422 1.21 -5.63 -5.70
C ASN A 422 2.19 -5.46 -4.52
N ALA A 423 2.78 -6.56 -4.04
CA ALA A 423 3.68 -6.57 -2.88
C ALA A 423 5.06 -7.17 -3.20
N ILE A 424 6.11 -6.42 -2.88
CA ILE A 424 7.50 -6.84 -2.96
C ILE A 424 8.01 -7.03 -1.54
N GLY A 425 8.23 -8.28 -1.15
CA GLY A 425 8.65 -8.70 0.17
C GLY A 425 7.48 -8.97 1.12
N GLY A 426 7.82 -9.36 2.34
CA GLY A 426 6.88 -9.79 3.38
C GLY A 426 7.45 -9.55 4.78
N THR A 427 6.61 -9.74 5.79
CA THR A 427 6.90 -9.27 7.16
C THR A 427 7.73 -10.23 8.00
N ILE A 428 7.99 -11.45 7.51
CA ILE A 428 8.83 -12.45 8.17
C ILE A 428 10.19 -12.62 7.46
N PRO A 429 11.27 -12.99 8.17
CA PRO A 429 12.61 -13.13 7.57
C PRO A 429 12.72 -14.10 6.38
N GLY A 430 11.83 -15.10 6.33
CA GLY A 430 11.71 -16.03 5.21
C GLY A 430 11.20 -15.38 3.90
N GLU A 431 10.28 -14.43 4.01
CA GLU A 431 9.62 -13.73 2.89
C GLU A 431 10.36 -12.44 2.44
N ARG A 432 11.35 -11.97 3.18
CA ARG A 432 12.24 -10.86 2.79
C ARG A 432 12.91 -11.14 1.45
N ASN A 433 12.80 -10.28 0.43
CA ASN A 433 13.71 -10.42 -0.72
C ASN A 433 15.09 -9.83 -0.40
N VAL A 434 16.12 -10.35 -1.09
CA VAL A 434 17.44 -9.70 -1.20
C VAL A 434 17.58 -9.26 -2.66
N ILE A 435 17.60 -7.96 -2.91
CA ILE A 435 17.55 -7.37 -4.25
C ILE A 435 18.78 -6.49 -4.41
N SER A 436 19.80 -6.99 -5.10
CA SER A 436 21.16 -6.40 -5.05
C SER A 436 21.92 -6.62 -6.36
N GLY A 437 22.90 -5.78 -6.64
CA GLY A 437 23.83 -5.95 -7.77
C GLY A 437 23.25 -5.81 -9.19
N ASN A 438 21.96 -5.50 -9.34
CA ASN A 438 21.31 -5.26 -10.64
C ASN A 438 21.85 -3.99 -11.34
N GLY A 439 21.80 -3.98 -12.68
CA GLY A 439 22.51 -3.01 -13.52
C GLY A 439 21.88 -1.62 -13.67
N TRP A 440 20.65 -1.41 -13.16
CA TRP A 440 20.07 -0.06 -13.03
C TRP A 440 19.59 0.22 -11.60
N ALA A 441 18.36 -0.16 -11.23
CA ALA A 441 17.79 0.04 -9.90
C ALA A 441 17.37 -1.27 -9.22
N GLY A 442 17.18 -1.25 -7.90
CA GLY A 442 16.67 -2.40 -7.15
C GLY A 442 15.21 -2.68 -7.43
N VAL A 443 14.33 -1.76 -7.05
CA VAL A 443 12.88 -1.81 -7.30
C VAL A 443 12.44 -0.51 -7.98
N VAL A 444 11.67 -0.63 -9.06
CA VAL A 444 11.10 0.52 -9.80
C VAL A 444 9.58 0.44 -9.77
N ILE A 445 8.92 1.56 -9.45
CA ILE A 445 7.46 1.75 -9.53
C ILE A 445 7.20 2.97 -10.42
N ASN A 446 6.61 2.78 -11.60
CA ASN A 446 6.68 3.82 -12.63
C ASN A 446 5.46 3.92 -13.55
N GLY A 447 5.02 5.15 -13.81
CA GLY A 447 3.92 5.49 -14.71
C GLY A 447 2.60 5.75 -14.00
N GLU A 448 1.81 6.67 -14.57
CA GLU A 448 0.49 7.07 -14.09
C GLU A 448 -0.43 5.87 -13.82
N GLY A 449 -1.24 5.95 -12.76
CA GLY A 449 -2.10 4.84 -12.31
C GLY A 449 -1.38 3.65 -11.67
N THR A 450 -0.04 3.61 -11.65
CA THR A 450 0.74 2.57 -10.94
C THR A 450 0.73 2.86 -9.44
N MET A 451 -0.28 2.33 -8.74
CA MET A 451 -0.63 2.78 -7.39
C MET A 451 -0.90 1.68 -6.36
N GLY A 452 -0.83 2.03 -5.06
CA GLY A 452 -1.14 1.11 -3.97
C GLY A 452 -0.16 -0.05 -3.81
N ASN A 453 0.98 -0.04 -4.53
CA ASN A 453 1.98 -1.10 -4.44
C ASN A 453 2.80 -0.94 -3.16
N ARG A 454 3.24 -2.07 -2.59
CA ARG A 454 3.94 -2.14 -1.30
C ARG A 454 5.32 -2.75 -1.48
N VAL A 455 6.38 -2.06 -1.05
CA VAL A 455 7.73 -2.61 -0.94
C VAL A 455 8.05 -2.71 0.53
N VAL A 456 8.09 -3.93 1.10
CA VAL A 456 8.16 -4.15 2.55
C VAL A 456 9.11 -5.28 2.94
N GLY A 457 9.84 -5.10 4.04
CA GLY A 457 10.65 -6.15 4.67
C GLY A 457 11.92 -6.56 3.92
N ASN A 458 12.29 -5.88 2.84
CA ASN A 458 13.37 -6.27 1.93
C ASN A 458 14.76 -5.81 2.40
N TYR A 459 15.81 -6.50 1.95
CA TYR A 459 17.16 -5.96 1.86
C TYR A 459 17.43 -5.57 0.41
N ILE A 460 17.80 -4.30 0.18
CA ILE A 460 17.96 -3.74 -1.16
C ILE A 460 19.33 -3.07 -1.26
N GLY A 461 20.18 -3.59 -2.16
CA GLY A 461 21.58 -3.18 -2.26
C GLY A 461 22.49 -3.74 -1.16
N LEU A 462 22.04 -4.77 -0.43
CA LEU A 462 22.76 -5.43 0.65
C LEU A 462 22.88 -6.95 0.42
N ASP A 463 23.79 -7.61 1.12
CA ASP A 463 23.77 -9.08 1.21
C ASP A 463 22.72 -9.61 2.19
N THR A 464 22.61 -10.94 2.27
CA THR A 464 21.66 -11.66 3.15
C THR A 464 21.80 -11.36 4.64
N THR A 465 22.93 -10.82 5.08
CA THR A 465 23.13 -10.38 6.48
C THR A 465 22.56 -8.99 6.73
N GLY A 466 22.44 -8.17 5.68
CA GLY A 466 22.08 -6.77 5.79
C GLY A 466 23.22 -5.87 6.31
N THR A 467 24.47 -6.37 6.38
CA THR A 467 25.62 -5.61 6.89
C THR A 467 26.65 -5.21 5.83
N ARG A 468 26.55 -5.72 4.59
CA ARG A 468 27.50 -5.41 3.52
C ARG A 468 26.79 -4.93 2.25
N ALA A 469 27.22 -3.76 1.77
CA ALA A 469 26.74 -3.15 0.54
C ALA A 469 27.12 -3.97 -0.72
N MET A 470 26.13 -4.16 -1.57
CA MET A 470 26.14 -4.76 -2.91
C MET A 470 25.14 -3.99 -3.81
N GLY A 471 25.18 -2.66 -3.74
CA GLY A 471 24.17 -1.78 -4.34
C GLY A 471 24.11 -1.75 -5.86
N HIS A 472 23.15 -0.97 -6.34
CA HIS A 472 22.87 -0.72 -7.75
C HIS A 472 23.53 0.60 -8.22
N PRO A 473 23.76 0.80 -9.53
CA PRO A 473 24.25 2.07 -10.05
C PRO A 473 23.31 3.27 -9.81
N GLU A 474 21.99 3.05 -9.85
CA GLU A 474 20.97 4.09 -9.67
C GLU A 474 20.43 4.09 -8.23
N ALA A 475 19.13 3.81 -8.06
CA ALA A 475 18.41 3.84 -6.81
C ALA A 475 18.21 2.43 -6.22
N GLY A 476 18.13 2.34 -4.90
CA GLY A 476 17.58 1.15 -4.24
C GLY A 476 16.09 0.97 -4.57
N VAL A 477 15.29 2.00 -4.31
CA VAL A 477 13.87 2.08 -4.71
C VAL A 477 13.63 3.37 -5.49
N PHE A 478 13.01 3.27 -6.67
CA PHE A 478 12.71 4.41 -7.55
C PHE A 478 11.22 4.50 -7.84
N ILE A 479 10.60 5.67 -7.62
CA ILE A 479 9.19 5.94 -7.90
C ILE A 479 9.08 7.13 -8.85
N ALA A 480 8.45 6.96 -10.01
CA ALA A 480 8.47 7.98 -11.07
C ALA A 480 7.22 8.06 -11.95
N SER A 481 7.17 9.15 -12.74
CA SER A 481 6.22 9.38 -13.83
C SER A 481 4.75 9.26 -13.41
N GLY A 482 4.37 9.97 -12.34
CA GLY A 482 2.99 9.99 -11.84
C GLY A 482 2.57 8.81 -10.96
N ALA A 483 3.45 7.83 -10.72
CA ALA A 483 3.18 6.74 -9.78
C ALA A 483 2.83 7.29 -8.38
N SER A 484 1.72 6.81 -7.80
CA SER A 484 1.12 7.43 -6.61
C SER A 484 0.56 6.43 -5.59
N HIS A 485 0.36 6.87 -4.34
CA HIS A 485 -0.20 6.02 -3.27
C HIS A 485 0.56 4.71 -3.02
N ASN A 486 1.85 4.64 -3.38
CA ASN A 486 2.70 3.49 -3.12
C ASN A 486 3.38 3.62 -1.75
N LEU A 487 3.59 2.49 -1.08
CA LEU A 487 4.20 2.41 0.25
C LEU A 487 5.58 1.73 0.16
N VAL A 488 6.62 2.43 0.58
CA VAL A 488 7.96 1.89 0.80
C VAL A 488 8.17 1.79 2.30
N GLY A 489 8.16 0.57 2.82
CA GLY A 489 8.34 0.23 4.22
C GLY A 489 7.03 0.13 4.99
N GLY A 490 7.06 0.43 6.28
CA GLY A 490 5.90 0.35 7.16
C GLY A 490 6.27 0.67 8.61
N THR A 491 5.28 0.59 9.50
CA THR A 491 5.48 0.95 10.91
C THR A 491 5.89 -0.24 11.77
N ALA A 492 5.57 -1.46 11.33
CA ALA A 492 6.03 -2.68 12.01
C ALA A 492 7.50 -2.98 11.66
N PRO A 493 8.33 -3.46 12.61
CA PRO A 493 9.73 -3.81 12.34
C PRO A 493 9.95 -4.82 11.21
N GLY A 494 8.96 -5.69 10.94
CA GLY A 494 8.99 -6.64 9.82
C GLY A 494 8.71 -6.01 8.45
N GLU A 495 8.04 -4.84 8.39
CA GLU A 495 7.75 -4.13 7.14
C GLU A 495 8.91 -3.25 6.66
N ARG A 496 9.87 -2.96 7.53
CA ARG A 496 11.05 -2.14 7.24
C ARG A 496 11.87 -2.71 6.08
N ASN A 497 12.10 -1.90 5.05
CA ASN A 497 13.21 -2.17 4.14
C ASN A 497 14.52 -1.63 4.73
N VAL A 498 15.61 -2.33 4.44
CA VAL A 498 16.97 -1.85 4.63
C VAL A 498 17.54 -1.64 3.24
N VAL A 499 17.78 -0.38 2.88
CA VAL A 499 18.11 0.06 1.52
C VAL A 499 19.41 0.83 1.61
N ALA A 500 20.52 0.25 1.16
CA ALA A 500 21.84 0.85 1.36
C ALA A 500 22.84 0.53 0.25
N GLY A 501 23.83 1.41 0.07
CA GLY A 501 25.01 1.18 -0.76
C GLY A 501 24.78 1.42 -2.25
N ASN A 502 23.67 2.05 -2.62
CA ASN A 502 23.30 2.37 -3.99
C ASN A 502 24.03 3.63 -4.51
N GLY A 503 24.09 3.79 -5.83
CA GLY A 503 24.97 4.75 -6.49
C GLY A 503 24.45 6.19 -6.51
N ARG A 504 23.21 6.43 -6.98
CA ARG A 504 22.62 7.78 -7.00
C ARG A 504 21.88 8.09 -5.70
N GLU A 505 21.00 7.18 -5.28
CA GLU A 505 20.12 7.36 -4.12
C GLU A 505 19.69 6.04 -3.47
N GLU A 506 19.27 6.08 -2.20
CA GLU A 506 18.70 4.89 -1.58
C GLU A 506 17.21 4.78 -1.95
N ILE A 507 16.46 5.87 -1.82
CA ILE A 507 15.05 5.96 -2.23
C ILE A 507 14.79 7.27 -2.98
N GLY A 508 14.42 7.18 -4.26
CA GLY A 508 14.19 8.34 -5.14
C GLY A 508 12.74 8.46 -5.61
N LEU A 509 12.17 9.66 -5.53
CA LEU A 509 10.91 10.06 -6.14
C LEU A 509 11.18 11.12 -7.21
N MET A 510 10.63 10.92 -8.41
CA MET A 510 10.81 11.84 -9.54
C MET A 510 9.56 12.04 -10.39
N ALA A 511 9.60 13.04 -11.27
CA ALA A 511 8.72 13.18 -12.44
C ALA A 511 7.22 13.08 -12.08
N GLY A 512 6.75 13.95 -11.18
CA GLY A 512 5.33 14.00 -10.80
C GLY A 512 4.83 12.88 -9.88
N ALA A 513 5.70 12.02 -9.34
CA ALA A 513 5.31 11.04 -8.32
C ALA A 513 4.68 11.74 -7.09
N HIS A 514 3.52 11.28 -6.65
CA HIS A 514 2.71 12.00 -5.66
C HIS A 514 1.96 11.09 -4.68
N HIS A 515 1.65 11.57 -3.48
CA HIS A 515 0.90 10.80 -2.47
C HIS A 515 1.54 9.45 -2.07
N ASN A 516 2.83 9.25 -2.33
CA ASN A 516 3.57 8.06 -1.90
C ASN A 516 4.09 8.23 -0.47
N MET A 517 4.32 7.10 0.20
CA MET A 517 4.75 7.06 1.60
C MET A 517 6.05 6.27 1.75
N ILE A 518 7.11 6.91 2.25
CA ILE A 518 8.38 6.28 2.64
C ILE A 518 8.38 6.19 4.17
N VAL A 519 8.10 5.01 4.73
CA VAL A 519 7.83 4.83 6.16
C VAL A 519 8.74 3.80 6.81
N GLY A 520 9.40 4.17 7.92
CA GLY A 520 10.06 3.22 8.83
C GLY A 520 11.27 2.45 8.27
N ASN A 521 11.80 2.86 7.11
CA ASN A 521 12.95 2.26 6.44
C ASN A 521 14.27 2.62 7.12
N TYR A 522 15.28 1.79 6.90
CA TYR A 522 16.68 2.15 7.12
C TYR A 522 17.29 2.45 5.75
N ALA A 523 17.44 3.74 5.44
CA ALA A 523 18.02 4.24 4.20
C ALA A 523 19.49 4.62 4.44
N GLY A 524 20.40 3.93 3.77
CA GLY A 524 21.85 4.12 3.86
C GLY A 524 22.49 3.57 5.13
N SER A 525 21.84 2.67 5.87
CA SER A 525 22.44 2.01 7.04
C SER A 525 22.33 0.48 6.97
N ASP A 526 23.08 -0.20 7.82
CA ASP A 526 22.97 -1.65 8.02
C ASP A 526 21.63 -2.06 8.64
N ALA A 527 21.32 -3.36 8.65
CA ALA A 527 20.06 -3.86 9.16
C ALA A 527 19.82 -3.62 10.67
N ALA A 528 20.87 -3.29 11.44
CA ALA A 528 20.74 -2.86 12.83
C ALA A 528 20.48 -1.35 12.96
N GLY A 529 20.75 -0.55 11.93
CA GLY A 529 20.70 0.91 11.97
C GLY A 529 21.81 1.51 12.84
N LEU A 530 22.98 0.86 12.85
CA LEU A 530 24.16 1.16 13.68
C LEU A 530 25.40 1.53 12.86
N VAL A 531 25.45 1.16 11.58
CA VAL A 531 26.58 1.43 10.68
C VAL A 531 26.09 2.16 9.43
N ASN A 532 26.76 3.25 9.05
CA ASN A 532 26.51 3.90 7.76
C ASN A 532 27.04 3.03 6.62
N LEU A 533 26.19 2.76 5.64
CA LEU A 533 26.52 2.04 4.41
C LEU A 533 26.12 2.86 3.15
N GLY A 534 25.54 4.04 3.34
CA GLY A 534 24.98 4.88 2.29
C GLY A 534 26.08 5.61 1.52
N LYS A 535 26.31 5.19 0.28
CA LYS A 535 27.33 5.77 -0.61
C LYS A 535 26.77 6.76 -1.64
N SER A 536 25.45 6.93 -1.62
CA SER A 536 24.68 7.69 -2.58
C SER A 536 24.84 9.19 -2.42
N ALA A 537 24.65 9.95 -3.50
CA ALA A 537 24.71 11.42 -3.48
C ALA A 537 23.64 12.04 -2.55
N SER A 538 22.45 11.44 -2.51
CA SER A 538 21.44 11.69 -1.48
C SER A 538 20.85 10.38 -0.96
N ALA A 539 20.37 10.31 0.28
CA ALA A 539 19.72 9.08 0.76
C ALA A 539 18.26 9.00 0.33
N VAL A 540 17.48 10.07 0.55
CA VAL A 540 16.11 10.22 0.04
C VAL A 540 16.00 11.47 -0.83
N THR A 541 15.44 11.31 -2.03
CA THR A 541 15.38 12.36 -3.07
C THR A 541 13.93 12.60 -3.52
N MET A 542 13.53 13.86 -3.67
CA MET A 542 12.24 14.29 -4.23
C MET A 542 12.47 15.43 -5.22
N GLU A 543 12.40 15.14 -6.52
CA GLU A 543 12.85 16.02 -7.63
C GLU A 543 11.88 15.99 -8.81
N LEU A 544 12.05 16.90 -9.79
CA LEU A 544 11.27 16.95 -11.03
C LEU A 544 9.73 16.95 -10.81
N GLY A 545 9.22 17.83 -9.95
CA GLY A 545 7.79 18.11 -9.85
C GLY A 545 7.01 17.18 -8.89
N VAL A 546 7.66 16.69 -7.84
CA VAL A 546 7.13 15.67 -6.92
C VAL A 546 6.34 16.31 -5.77
N PHE A 547 5.10 15.87 -5.52
CA PHE A 547 4.20 16.58 -4.59
C PHE A 547 3.33 15.70 -3.67
N SER A 548 2.99 16.22 -2.49
CA SER A 548 2.15 15.53 -1.50
C SER A 548 2.68 14.17 -1.01
N ASN A 549 3.99 13.93 -1.05
CA ASN A 549 4.60 12.67 -0.55
C ASN A 549 5.04 12.81 0.91
N VAL A 550 5.10 11.69 1.63
CA VAL A 550 5.44 11.66 3.06
C VAL A 550 6.66 10.78 3.32
N VAL A 551 7.71 11.36 3.89
CA VAL A 551 8.90 10.67 4.40
C VAL A 551 8.81 10.63 5.93
N ARG A 552 8.51 9.46 6.50
CA ARG A 552 8.20 9.32 7.93
C ARG A 552 8.91 8.20 8.69
N GLY A 553 9.48 8.52 9.85
CA GLY A 553 9.95 7.50 10.80
C GLY A 553 11.16 6.69 10.32
N ASN A 554 11.88 7.14 9.30
CA ASN A 554 13.02 6.43 8.72
C ASN A 554 14.31 6.73 9.49
N VAL A 555 15.26 5.79 9.49
CA VAL A 555 16.67 6.06 9.81
C VAL A 555 17.36 6.38 8.48
N ILE A 556 18.00 7.54 8.38
CA ILE A 556 18.54 8.05 7.12
C ILE A 556 20.00 8.48 7.30
N SER A 557 20.90 7.82 6.57
CA SER A 557 22.33 8.10 6.55
C SER A 557 22.93 8.11 5.14
N THR A 558 24.00 8.88 4.93
CA THR A 558 24.78 8.94 3.69
C THR A 558 26.16 9.56 3.93
N ASP A 559 27.16 9.03 3.23
CA ASP A 559 28.52 9.58 3.10
C ASP A 559 28.71 10.39 1.80
N GLY A 560 27.77 10.36 0.86
CA GLY A 560 27.89 11.00 -0.46
C GLY A 560 27.26 12.41 -0.57
N GLY A 561 26.46 12.85 0.40
CA GLY A 561 25.87 14.18 0.39
C GLY A 561 24.67 14.38 1.32
N VAL A 562 23.52 14.73 0.74
CA VAL A 562 22.35 15.21 1.50
C VAL A 562 21.50 14.04 1.99
N SER A 563 21.10 14.00 3.26
CA SER A 563 20.25 12.88 3.72
C SER A 563 18.84 12.94 3.13
N VAL A 564 18.19 14.11 3.08
CA VAL A 564 16.90 14.29 2.40
C VAL A 564 16.92 15.54 1.50
N MET A 565 16.76 15.35 0.19
CA MET A 565 16.71 16.42 -0.82
C MET A 565 15.28 16.65 -1.30
N LEU A 566 14.84 17.91 -1.33
CA LEU A 566 13.63 18.37 -2.00
C LEU A 566 14.04 19.45 -2.99
N SER A 567 13.96 19.22 -4.30
CA SER A 567 14.36 20.23 -5.30
C SER A 567 13.49 20.24 -6.55
N ASP A 568 13.86 21.15 -7.46
CA ASP A 568 13.14 21.54 -8.69
C ASP A 568 11.82 22.30 -8.51
N TRP A 569 11.48 23.05 -9.55
CA TRP A 569 10.19 23.71 -9.67
C TRP A 569 9.07 22.67 -9.82
N GLY A 570 7.96 22.91 -9.13
CA GLY A 570 6.83 21.98 -9.06
C GLY A 570 6.93 20.91 -7.96
N THR A 571 7.99 20.91 -7.14
CA THR A 571 8.09 20.03 -5.96
C THR A 571 7.50 20.75 -4.73
N TRP A 572 6.33 20.34 -4.24
CA TRP A 572 5.60 21.07 -3.19
C TRP A 572 4.70 20.16 -2.35
N GLY A 573 4.29 20.62 -1.16
CA GLY A 573 3.36 19.89 -0.30
C GLY A 573 3.91 18.58 0.29
N ASN A 574 5.21 18.31 0.16
CA ASN A 574 5.83 17.10 0.72
C ASN A 574 6.13 17.29 2.22
N GLU A 575 6.01 16.22 2.98
CA GLU A 575 6.24 16.18 4.42
C GLU A 575 7.44 15.30 4.78
N VAL A 576 8.40 15.86 5.51
CA VAL A 576 9.51 15.11 6.13
C VAL A 576 9.33 15.18 7.64
N VAL A 577 8.88 14.08 8.26
CA VAL A 577 8.43 14.07 9.66
C VAL A 577 8.88 12.83 10.44
N GLY A 578 9.33 12.97 11.68
CA GLY A 578 9.60 11.83 12.57
C GLY A 578 10.87 11.04 12.23
N ASN A 579 11.73 11.53 11.33
CA ASN A 579 12.90 10.78 10.85
C ASN A 579 14.13 10.95 11.75
N LEU A 580 14.93 9.89 11.86
CA LEU A 580 16.24 9.88 12.50
C LEU A 580 17.31 10.10 11.42
N ILE A 581 17.77 11.34 11.27
CA ILE A 581 18.66 11.77 10.19
C ILE A 581 20.07 12.00 10.75
N GLY A 582 21.02 11.24 10.22
CA GLY A 582 22.44 11.31 10.60
C GLY A 582 22.82 10.59 11.90
N VAL A 583 21.85 9.98 12.58
CA VAL A 583 21.98 9.24 13.84
C VAL A 583 21.49 7.80 13.72
N ASN A 584 21.92 6.95 14.64
CA ASN A 584 21.55 5.53 14.70
C ASN A 584 20.05 5.32 14.97
N ALA A 585 19.57 4.08 14.88
CA ALA A 585 18.16 3.72 15.11
C ALA A 585 17.62 4.05 16.52
N ALA A 586 18.47 4.32 17.50
CA ALA A 586 18.09 4.80 18.83
C ALA A 586 18.10 6.34 18.94
N GLY A 587 18.63 7.05 17.94
CA GLY A 587 18.82 8.50 17.92
C GLY A 587 19.87 9.02 18.92
N THR A 588 20.78 8.18 19.41
CA THR A 588 21.71 8.48 20.52
C THR A 588 23.18 8.64 20.11
N THR A 589 23.52 8.22 18.89
CA THR A 589 24.89 8.18 18.35
C THR A 589 24.87 8.60 16.88
N SER A 590 25.81 9.46 16.46
CA SER A 590 25.99 9.82 15.04
C SER A 590 26.50 8.62 14.22
N LEU A 591 26.03 8.50 12.98
CA LEU A 591 26.54 7.51 12.02
C LEU A 591 27.69 8.03 11.13
N GLY A 592 28.27 9.21 11.41
CA GLY A 592 29.48 9.72 10.73
C GLY A 592 29.27 10.43 9.39
N ASN A 593 28.04 10.84 9.10
CA ASN A 593 27.55 11.33 7.81
C ASN A 593 28.20 12.62 7.30
N THR A 594 28.28 12.76 5.97
CA THR A 594 28.68 14.00 5.29
C THR A 594 27.45 14.85 4.91
N GLY A 595 27.69 16.04 4.32
CA GLY A 595 26.65 16.89 3.72
C GLY A 595 25.55 17.42 4.66
N ASP A 596 24.57 18.14 4.12
CA ASP A 596 23.42 18.67 4.87
C ASP A 596 22.46 17.54 5.29
N GLY A 597 21.75 17.70 6.41
CA GLY A 597 20.72 16.76 6.84
C GLY A 597 19.50 16.78 5.92
N ILE A 598 18.82 17.93 5.87
CA ILE A 598 17.71 18.18 4.96
C ILE A 598 18.02 19.41 4.11
N HIS A 599 17.87 19.32 2.79
CA HIS A 599 18.07 20.43 1.87
C HIS A 599 16.75 20.70 1.12
N VAL A 600 16.19 21.90 1.30
CA VAL A 600 14.89 22.32 0.77
C VAL A 600 15.09 23.43 -0.25
N ASN A 601 15.01 23.04 -1.52
CA ASN A 601 15.18 23.87 -2.71
C ASN A 601 13.86 24.01 -3.48
N ALA A 602 12.74 23.83 -2.80
CA ALA A 602 11.40 23.93 -3.36
C ALA A 602 10.38 24.40 -2.30
N SER A 603 9.40 25.20 -2.72
CA SER A 603 8.45 25.91 -1.85
C SER A 603 7.32 25.04 -1.28
N PHE A 604 6.64 25.52 -0.24
CA PHE A 604 5.45 24.87 0.36
C PHE A 604 5.69 23.44 0.89
N ASN A 605 6.89 23.13 1.40
CA ASN A 605 7.20 21.82 1.99
C ASN A 605 7.32 21.92 3.52
N LYS A 606 6.94 20.85 4.24
CA LYS A 606 6.86 20.80 5.71
C LYS A 606 7.94 19.87 6.27
N ILE A 607 8.74 20.39 7.20
CA ILE A 607 9.81 19.68 7.90
C ILE A 607 9.52 19.67 9.40
N GLY A 608 9.19 18.49 9.91
CA GLY A 608 8.76 18.29 11.30
C GLY A 608 7.27 18.59 11.51
N GLY A 609 6.81 18.52 12.75
CA GLY A 609 5.39 18.71 13.08
C GLY A 609 5.15 18.87 14.58
N MET A 610 3.90 19.08 14.94
CA MET A 610 3.50 19.44 16.31
C MET A 610 3.49 18.25 17.28
N SER A 611 3.44 17.01 16.77
CA SER A 611 3.47 15.81 17.60
C SER A 611 4.92 15.27 17.78
N PRO A 612 5.24 14.62 18.92
CA PRO A 612 6.54 13.96 19.11
C PRO A 612 6.87 12.91 18.04
N GLN A 613 5.86 12.32 17.39
CA GLN A 613 6.00 11.34 16.30
C GLN A 613 6.24 11.98 14.92
N GLU A 614 6.14 13.30 14.80
CA GLU A 614 6.50 14.08 13.60
C GLU A 614 7.85 14.80 13.74
N ARG A 615 8.46 14.79 14.93
CA ARG A 615 9.78 15.40 15.18
C ARG A 615 10.89 14.68 14.41
N ASN A 616 11.55 15.36 13.49
CA ASN A 616 12.83 14.86 12.99
C ASN A 616 13.93 15.11 14.03
N ILE A 617 14.88 14.18 14.12
CA ILE A 617 16.17 14.34 14.79
C ILE A 617 17.21 14.50 13.68
N VAL A 618 17.85 15.67 13.56
CA VAL A 618 18.75 15.99 12.44
C VAL A 618 20.12 16.39 12.96
N SER A 619 21.01 15.41 13.06
CA SER A 619 22.19 15.49 13.93
C SER A 619 23.38 14.69 13.39
N GLY A 620 24.58 15.09 13.78
CA GLY A 620 25.82 14.41 13.38
C GLY A 620 26.11 14.46 11.88
N LYS A 621 25.67 15.52 11.19
CA LYS A 621 25.89 15.77 9.75
C LYS A 621 27.16 16.62 9.52
N GLY A 622 27.85 16.36 8.41
CA GLY A 622 29.04 17.12 7.98
C GLY A 622 28.76 18.52 7.40
N GLY A 623 27.50 18.84 7.12
CA GLY A 623 27.02 20.16 6.71
C GLY A 623 26.13 20.78 7.80
N ASN A 624 25.07 21.45 7.37
CA ASN A 624 24.03 22.00 8.21
C ASN A 624 23.05 20.91 8.65
N GLY A 625 22.28 21.16 9.72
CA GLY A 625 21.12 20.33 10.04
C GLY A 625 20.07 20.43 8.93
N ILE A 626 19.50 21.62 8.75
CA ILE A 626 18.53 21.92 7.70
C ILE A 626 19.01 23.15 6.89
N LYS A 627 19.11 23.02 5.57
CA LYS A 627 19.34 24.12 4.64
C LYS A 627 18.06 24.38 3.84
N VAL A 628 17.58 25.61 3.84
CA VAL A 628 16.49 26.08 2.97
C VAL A 628 17.08 27.16 2.06
N GLY A 629 17.10 26.93 0.75
CA GLY A 629 17.54 27.97 -0.16
C GLY A 629 17.96 27.51 -1.54
N TRP A 630 17.17 28.02 -2.48
CA TRP A 630 17.40 28.15 -3.91
C TRP A 630 16.72 29.47 -4.34
N ARG A 631 16.76 29.84 -5.62
CA ARG A 631 16.14 31.09 -6.12
C ARG A 631 14.67 31.27 -5.68
N SER A 632 14.44 32.21 -4.75
CA SER A 632 13.12 32.68 -4.29
C SER A 632 12.20 31.59 -3.70
N ILE A 633 12.74 30.71 -2.86
CA ILE A 633 11.93 29.71 -2.12
C ILE A 633 10.99 30.39 -1.12
N THR A 634 9.79 29.85 -0.96
CA THR A 634 8.76 30.42 -0.11
C THR A 634 7.96 29.40 0.69
N ASP A 635 7.38 29.84 1.81
CA ASP A 635 6.39 29.09 2.58
C ASP A 635 6.86 27.68 3.02
N VAL A 636 8.16 27.52 3.29
CA VAL A 636 8.70 26.31 3.91
C VAL A 636 8.45 26.36 5.41
N VAL A 637 7.92 25.28 5.99
CA VAL A 637 7.59 25.20 7.42
C VAL A 637 8.59 24.26 8.10
N VAL A 638 9.31 24.75 9.10
CA VAL A 638 10.27 23.98 9.90
C VAL A 638 9.90 24.10 11.38
N ILE A 639 9.22 23.09 11.93
CA ILE A 639 8.66 23.12 13.29
C ILE A 639 8.88 21.81 14.05
N GLY A 640 9.00 21.88 15.37
CA GLY A 640 9.01 20.71 16.26
C GLY A 640 10.24 19.78 16.15
N ASN A 641 11.28 20.17 15.41
CA ASN A 641 12.48 19.34 15.16
C ASN A 641 13.54 19.47 16.27
N TYR A 642 14.34 18.43 16.47
CA TYR A 642 15.58 18.48 17.25
C TYR A 642 16.78 18.44 16.31
N ILE A 643 17.70 19.40 16.43
CA ILE A 643 18.75 19.66 15.43
C ILE A 643 20.10 19.86 16.11
N GLY A 644 21.00 18.90 15.91
CA GLY A 644 22.32 18.84 16.56
C GLY A 644 22.31 18.24 17.97
N THR A 645 21.20 17.60 18.37
CA THR A 645 21.02 16.87 19.64
C THR A 645 20.62 15.41 19.41
N ASP A 646 20.63 14.60 20.46
CA ASP A 646 20.07 13.26 20.44
C ASP A 646 18.53 13.25 20.45
N ALA A 647 17.91 12.06 20.35
CA ALA A 647 16.46 11.91 20.38
C ALA A 647 15.78 12.43 21.66
N THR A 648 16.50 12.54 22.78
CA THR A 648 15.99 13.17 24.01
C THR A 648 16.08 14.70 23.99
N GLY A 649 16.92 15.27 23.12
CA GLY A 649 17.20 16.70 23.06
C GLY A 649 18.09 17.22 24.19
N THR A 650 18.77 16.33 24.93
CA THR A 650 19.60 16.67 26.10
C THR A 650 21.10 16.50 25.85
N LYS A 651 21.49 15.65 24.91
CA LYS A 651 22.89 15.37 24.57
C LYS A 651 23.24 16.01 23.23
N ALA A 652 24.30 16.80 23.19
CA ALA A 652 24.82 17.35 21.94
C ALA A 652 25.33 16.24 20.99
N LEU A 653 24.81 16.23 19.77
CA LEU A 653 25.23 15.44 18.61
C LEU A 653 25.34 16.39 17.40
N GLY A 654 26.10 17.47 17.56
CA GLY A 654 26.09 18.62 16.67
C GLY A 654 26.35 18.32 15.20
N ASN A 655 25.70 19.08 14.32
CA ASN A 655 26.08 19.18 12.92
C ASN A 655 27.35 20.08 12.79
N ALA A 656 28.11 19.89 11.72
CA ALA A 656 29.41 20.54 11.56
C ALA A 656 29.33 21.99 11.04
N GLN A 657 28.17 22.43 10.53
CA GLN A 657 27.85 23.83 10.22
C GLN A 657 26.66 24.30 11.08
N ASP A 658 25.73 25.06 10.51
CA ASP A 658 24.63 25.66 11.25
C ASP A 658 23.53 24.63 11.57
N GLY A 659 22.70 24.92 12.58
CA GLY A 659 21.49 24.13 12.83
C GLY A 659 20.50 24.27 11.67
N ILE A 660 20.06 25.51 11.41
CA ILE A 660 19.20 25.86 10.29
C ILE A 660 19.83 27.02 9.50
N ARG A 661 19.94 26.92 8.17
CA ARG A 661 20.39 28.01 7.30
C ARG A 661 19.34 28.36 6.25
N LEU A 662 18.97 29.63 6.16
CA LEU A 662 18.14 30.21 5.09
C LEU A 662 19.02 31.04 4.15
N THR A 663 18.90 30.87 2.84
CA THR A 663 19.77 31.51 1.83
C THR A 663 19.01 31.79 0.51
N GLU A 664 19.69 32.38 -0.48
CA GLU A 664 19.25 32.53 -1.89
C GLU A 664 17.89 33.20 -2.14
N GLY A 665 17.48 34.10 -1.25
CA GLY A 665 16.22 34.87 -1.40
C GLY A 665 14.99 34.19 -0.80
N THR A 666 15.17 33.18 0.04
CA THR A 666 14.10 32.51 0.81
C THR A 666 13.24 33.53 1.58
N HIS A 667 11.92 33.48 1.43
CA HIS A 667 10.98 34.39 2.10
C HIS A 667 9.71 33.71 2.61
N HIS A 668 8.98 34.35 3.53
CA HIS A 668 7.73 33.83 4.13
C HIS A 668 7.82 32.39 4.70
N SER A 669 9.02 31.89 4.99
CA SER A 669 9.22 30.59 5.61
C SER A 669 9.10 30.69 7.14
N PHE A 670 8.63 29.63 7.78
CA PHE A 670 8.33 29.58 9.21
C PHE A 670 9.33 28.67 9.92
N ILE A 671 10.14 29.23 10.82
CA ILE A 671 11.12 28.51 11.64
C ILE A 671 10.68 28.60 13.09
N GLY A 672 10.04 27.54 13.57
CA GLY A 672 9.35 27.50 14.85
C GLY A 672 7.96 28.17 14.79
N GLY A 673 7.39 28.48 15.95
CA GLY A 673 6.01 28.96 16.06
C GLY A 673 5.71 29.67 17.38
N ALA A 674 4.42 29.83 17.68
CA ALA A 674 3.95 30.50 18.90
C ALA A 674 3.74 29.53 20.07
N THR A 675 3.65 28.23 19.80
CA THR A 675 3.40 27.17 20.77
C THR A 675 4.63 26.32 21.07
N GLU A 676 4.63 25.62 22.20
CA GLU A 676 5.70 24.67 22.54
C GLU A 676 5.79 23.48 21.58
N ALA A 677 4.68 23.13 20.92
CA ALA A 677 4.62 22.05 19.95
C ALA A 677 5.35 22.41 18.63
N GLU A 678 5.38 23.69 18.27
CA GLU A 678 6.06 24.17 17.06
C GLU A 678 7.57 24.40 17.27
N ARG A 679 8.02 24.46 18.52
CA ARG A 679 9.41 24.77 18.91
C ARG A 679 10.41 23.79 18.31
N ASN A 680 11.37 24.29 17.54
CA ASN A 680 12.60 23.53 17.26
C ASN A 680 13.57 23.67 18.44
N VAL A 681 14.31 22.60 18.73
CA VAL A 681 15.46 22.60 19.67
C VAL A 681 16.72 22.50 18.84
N ILE A 682 17.56 23.54 18.88
CA ILE A 682 18.69 23.73 17.96
C ILE A 682 19.95 23.96 18.79
N SER A 683 20.73 22.91 19.01
CA SER A 683 21.85 22.95 19.96
C SER A 683 22.98 22.02 19.54
N GLY A 684 24.15 22.13 20.17
CA GLY A 684 25.34 21.32 19.87
C GLY A 684 26.03 21.56 18.51
N ASN A 685 25.38 22.23 17.55
CA ASN A 685 25.92 22.55 16.22
C ASN A 685 27.20 23.41 16.31
N ARG A 686 28.14 23.22 15.38
CA ARG A 686 29.44 23.93 15.38
C ARG A 686 29.40 25.32 14.73
N GLY A 687 28.38 25.59 13.93
CA GLY A 687 28.09 26.90 13.36
C GLY A 687 27.11 27.70 14.22
N ARG A 688 26.25 28.49 13.55
CA ARG A 688 25.15 29.24 14.18
C ARG A 688 23.96 28.31 14.47
N GLY A 689 23.11 28.71 15.42
CA GLY A 689 21.84 28.02 15.63
C GLY A 689 20.92 28.16 14.41
N ILE A 690 20.55 29.39 14.09
CA ILE A 690 19.84 29.75 12.86
C ILE A 690 20.66 30.83 12.15
N ASP A 691 20.89 30.67 10.84
CA ASP A 691 21.52 31.68 9.98
C ASP A 691 20.53 32.14 8.88
N LEU A 692 20.50 33.44 8.63
CA LEU A 692 19.68 34.06 7.57
C LEU A 692 20.63 34.87 6.68
N GLN A 693 21.01 34.26 5.56
CA GLN A 693 22.11 34.71 4.72
C GLN A 693 21.60 35.29 3.39
N ASP A 694 22.38 36.23 2.82
CA ASP A 694 22.23 36.80 1.48
C ASP A 694 21.11 37.85 1.27
N ILE A 695 21.30 38.64 0.21
CA ILE A 695 20.35 39.67 -0.22
C ILE A 695 19.05 39.02 -0.69
N GLY A 696 17.94 39.46 -0.11
CA GLY A 696 16.60 39.00 -0.48
C GLY A 696 16.00 37.97 0.46
N VAL A 697 16.76 37.41 1.42
CA VAL A 697 16.17 36.63 2.52
C VAL A 697 15.41 37.58 3.43
N ARG A 698 14.07 37.53 3.38
CA ARG A 698 13.18 38.56 3.96
C ARG A 698 11.82 37.99 4.34
N TYR A 699 11.12 38.63 5.26
CA TYR A 699 9.76 38.25 5.70
C TYR A 699 9.64 36.80 6.21
N ASN A 700 10.74 36.15 6.58
CA ASN A 700 10.71 34.85 7.25
C ASN A 700 10.34 35.03 8.72
N PHE A 701 9.53 34.13 9.24
CA PHE A 701 9.09 34.13 10.62
C PHE A 701 10.00 33.20 11.44
N VAL A 702 10.65 33.74 12.47
CA VAL A 702 11.49 32.97 13.39
C VAL A 702 10.99 33.23 14.81
N ALA A 703 10.36 32.23 15.44
CA ALA A 703 9.76 32.38 16.77
C ALA A 703 9.79 31.08 17.57
N GLY A 704 9.74 31.19 18.89
CA GLY A 704 9.52 30.05 19.80
C GLY A 704 10.62 28.98 19.83
N ASN A 705 11.73 29.11 19.11
CA ASN A 705 12.81 28.11 19.12
C ASN A 705 13.63 28.12 20.41
N TYR A 706 14.17 26.97 20.79
CA TYR A 706 15.29 26.85 21.73
C TYR A 706 16.60 26.78 20.95
N ILE A 707 17.55 27.63 21.29
CA ILE A 707 18.81 27.81 20.55
C ILE A 707 19.96 27.83 21.56
N GLY A 708 20.88 26.87 21.45
CA GLY A 708 22.02 26.73 22.36
C GLY A 708 21.71 26.15 23.74
N THR A 709 20.43 25.85 24.04
CA THR A 709 19.96 25.18 25.26
C THR A 709 19.60 23.71 24.97
N ASP A 710 19.27 22.94 25.99
CA ASP A 710 18.62 21.63 25.82
C ASP A 710 17.11 21.75 25.52
N ALA A 711 16.42 20.60 25.42
CA ALA A 711 14.97 20.53 25.22
C ALA A 711 14.10 21.02 26.40
N SER A 712 14.68 21.19 27.59
CA SER A 712 14.01 21.85 28.74
C SER A 712 14.17 23.38 28.70
N GLY A 713 15.18 23.87 27.98
CA GLY A 713 15.55 25.30 27.92
C GLY A 713 16.68 25.68 28.88
N ALA A 714 17.42 24.69 29.40
CA ALA A 714 18.58 24.85 30.28
C ALA A 714 19.91 25.00 29.52
#